data_AF-A0A2R6LTW1-F1
#
_entry.id   AF-A0A2R6LTW1-F1
#
_cell.length_a   1.000
_cell.length_b   1.000
_cell.length_c   1.000
_cell.angle_alpha   90.00
_cell.angle_beta   90.00
_cell.angle_gamma   90.00
#
_symmetry.space_group_name_H-M   'P 1'
#
loop_
_entity.id
_entity.type
_entity.pdbx_description
1 polymer ?
#
loop_
_entity_poly.entity_id
_entity_poly.type
_entity_poly.pdbx_seq_one_letter_code
_entity_poly.pdbx_strand_id
1 'polypeptide(L)'
;MRRRRFLTGAGTAGLASLFGTGLSAAEDAEYTREKRFVESFDGVEIPAVLFVPEGGADATILATHGWGGSKSSVEGYAPLLADNGYALVAFDQRGFGESTAEVGLSGPKEVADVSALIDFVAADDRIADGPDGEPRVGMLGASYAGGIQLNAAAVDDRIDALVPVIPWHDLSFSLVPNGVPKLGWTSLLYAAGIEASRGLTSPDPENLQRGVSPRLHELYAKATTQNRLPPEGESFLSVRSTVSKADRIDTPALVVQGWPDTLFTPNEGDRIVEDLRADGVDSRLVVFNGGHTLTETAAPEEQVAEIESMAIEWFDQHVRGDGESEIAPLTYWDVQNGGFREADDFPPSNATTVEATLADLEGEGQSVVANTVAPTSTSHFSPENTDAAPVSVATFDLAVGDDIEVLGTPELSLSVTPGGARTFLFGKVYHVSGGEETLINNQVAPVAIEGTPGESQQVEFELVGFQREFSAGDTLRVALASTDAGFSSARQGAAVAIDHAGSTLSLPVVGRSDGGKDSGNGADVSVTREADASVLTGGAHTRQELAVEGGPTFLRDRVPKGWIVAAADRPYTRTAPPETEENYIEFTGRVEDGTPGYIARAPSGVDETGIYTFGPVEASDDDEEWMVLEGTDATVLLVGADT
;
A
#
# COMPACT_ATOMS: atom_id res chain seq x y z
N MET A 1 39.03 -22.88 -10.48
CA MET A 1 38.03 -21.87 -10.10
C MET A 1 37.04 -22.52 -9.14
N ARG A 2 37.09 -22.17 -7.85
CA ARG A 2 36.29 -22.80 -6.78
C ARG A 2 35.09 -21.90 -6.48
N ARG A 3 33.89 -22.33 -6.87
CA ARG A 3 32.62 -21.82 -6.34
C ARG A 3 32.53 -22.25 -4.87
N ARG A 4 32.52 -21.30 -3.94
CA ARG A 4 32.17 -21.57 -2.53
C ARG A 4 30.70 -21.25 -2.34
N ARG A 5 29.92 -22.30 -2.12
CA ARG A 5 28.59 -22.26 -1.51
C ARG A 5 28.74 -21.73 -0.08
N PHE A 6 27.95 -20.73 0.30
CA PHE A 6 27.62 -20.44 1.69
C PHE A 6 26.10 -20.53 1.85
N LEU A 7 25.65 -21.71 2.23
CA LEU A 7 24.44 -21.95 2.99
C LEU A 7 24.91 -22.11 4.44
N THR A 8 24.60 -21.15 5.32
CA THR A 8 24.39 -21.32 6.77
C THR A 8 24.25 -19.92 7.39
N GLY A 9 23.05 -19.57 7.87
CA GLY A 9 22.79 -18.35 8.63
C GLY A 9 21.36 -17.84 8.49
N ALA A 10 20.37 -18.66 8.84
CA ALA A 10 19.03 -18.14 9.12
C ALA A 10 19.09 -17.34 10.43
N GLY A 11 18.61 -16.10 10.40
CA GLY A 11 18.34 -15.29 11.58
C GLY A 11 19.07 -13.94 11.61
N THR A 12 18.28 -12.88 11.65
CA THR A 12 18.52 -11.57 12.30
C THR A 12 19.37 -10.47 11.63
N ALA A 13 19.94 -10.65 10.43
CA ALA A 13 20.82 -9.61 9.85
C ALA A 13 20.23 -8.72 8.73
N GLY A 14 18.92 -8.76 8.44
CA GLY A 14 18.39 -8.05 7.26
C GLY A 14 16.90 -7.79 7.26
N LEU A 15 16.34 -7.21 8.33
CA LEU A 15 14.91 -6.87 8.37
C LEU A 15 14.58 -5.51 7.74
N ALA A 16 15.57 -4.77 7.23
CA ALA A 16 15.33 -3.48 6.57
C ALA A 16 16.48 -3.09 5.60
N SER A 17 17.03 -4.04 4.84
CA SER A 17 17.97 -3.72 3.76
C SER A 17 17.30 -3.90 2.41
N LEU A 18 16.28 -3.09 2.11
CA LEU A 18 15.66 -3.07 0.79
C LEU A 18 16.51 -2.32 -0.26
N PHE A 19 17.46 -1.49 0.18
CA PHE A 19 18.34 -0.69 -0.69
C PHE A 19 19.84 -0.92 -0.43
N GLY A 20 20.21 -2.08 0.14
CA GLY A 20 21.56 -2.28 0.69
C GLY A 20 22.54 -3.12 -0.11
N THR A 21 22.16 -3.70 -1.26
CA THR A 21 23.06 -4.66 -1.95
C THR A 21 23.19 -4.48 -3.46
N GLY A 22 22.55 -3.46 -4.05
CA GLY A 22 22.73 -3.09 -5.46
C GLY A 22 24.10 -2.46 -5.71
N LEU A 23 25.18 -3.24 -5.54
CA LEU A 23 26.51 -2.85 -6.01
C LEU A 23 26.54 -2.95 -7.54
N SER A 24 26.15 -1.86 -8.21
CA SER A 24 26.94 -1.40 -9.33
C SER A 24 28.16 -0.71 -8.73
N ALA A 25 29.35 -1.28 -8.94
CA ALA A 25 30.60 -0.64 -8.55
C ALA A 25 30.78 0.65 -9.36
N ALA A 26 30.31 1.78 -8.82
CA ALA A 26 30.77 3.10 -9.23
C ALA A 26 32.17 3.28 -8.62
N GLU A 27 33.21 3.02 -9.43
CA GLU A 27 34.62 3.09 -9.02
C GLU A 27 35.18 4.52 -8.96
N ASP A 28 34.39 5.59 -9.19
CA ASP A 28 34.94 6.93 -9.45
C ASP A 28 34.27 8.13 -8.73
N ALA A 29 33.32 7.94 -7.81
CA ALA A 29 32.76 9.07 -7.04
C ALA A 29 33.76 9.53 -5.96
N GLU A 30 34.39 10.69 -6.15
CA GLU A 30 35.32 11.26 -5.18
C GLU A 30 34.54 12.01 -4.07
N TYR A 31 34.46 11.41 -2.87
CA TYR A 31 33.89 12.03 -1.68
C TYR A 31 34.74 11.76 -0.43
N THR A 32 34.62 12.64 0.57
CA THR A 32 35.18 12.42 1.91
C THR A 32 34.28 11.48 2.72
N ARG A 33 34.85 10.69 3.63
CA ARG A 33 34.10 9.84 4.57
C ARG A 33 34.59 10.07 5.99
N GLU A 34 33.75 10.68 6.82
CA GLU A 34 34.15 11.21 8.11
C GLU A 34 33.25 10.72 9.24
N LYS A 35 33.80 9.90 10.14
CA LYS A 35 33.08 9.48 11.34
C LYS A 35 32.92 10.65 12.31
N ARG A 36 31.74 10.76 12.90
CA ARG A 36 31.32 11.81 13.83
C ARG A 36 30.52 11.23 15.00
N PHE A 37 30.52 11.97 16.09
CA PHE A 37 29.68 11.75 17.26
C PHE A 37 29.01 13.10 17.53
N VAL A 38 27.73 13.21 17.19
CA VAL A 38 26.97 14.45 17.27
C VAL A 38 26.29 14.50 18.62
N GLU A 39 26.59 15.51 19.43
CA GLU A 39 25.95 15.69 20.74
C GLU A 39 24.50 16.14 20.53
N SER A 40 23.55 15.37 21.06
CA SER A 40 22.12 15.68 21.02
C SER A 40 21.68 16.53 22.21
N PHE A 41 20.42 16.97 22.23
CA PHE A 41 19.82 17.87 23.22
C PHE A 41 19.98 17.44 24.69
N ASP A 42 20.15 16.14 24.95
CA ASP A 42 20.34 15.56 26.30
C ASP A 42 21.77 15.08 26.58
N GLY A 43 22.74 15.47 25.74
CA GLY A 43 24.15 15.11 25.87
C GLY A 43 24.47 13.67 25.40
N VAL A 44 23.50 12.95 24.84
CA VAL A 44 23.76 11.67 24.18
C VAL A 44 24.46 11.94 22.85
N GLU A 45 25.56 11.23 22.62
CA GLU A 45 26.24 11.26 21.33
C GLU A 45 25.55 10.32 20.33
N ILE A 46 25.18 10.87 19.18
CA ILE A 46 24.63 10.15 18.03
C ILE A 46 25.78 9.86 17.05
N PRO A 47 26.19 8.59 16.89
CA PRO A 47 27.23 8.22 15.94
C PRO A 47 26.74 8.42 14.51
N ALA A 48 27.54 9.12 13.71
CA ALA A 48 27.26 9.38 12.30
C ALA A 48 28.50 9.20 11.43
N VAL A 49 28.28 9.08 10.12
CA VAL A 49 29.29 9.23 9.08
C VAL A 49 28.80 10.30 8.12
N LEU A 50 29.59 11.36 7.99
CA LEU A 50 29.37 12.42 7.02
C LEU A 50 30.15 12.09 5.74
N PHE A 51 29.45 12.14 4.61
CA PHE A 51 30.01 12.05 3.28
C PHE A 51 29.81 13.38 2.57
N VAL A 52 30.88 13.95 2.04
CA VAL A 52 30.82 15.23 1.29
C VAL A 52 31.54 15.04 -0.05
N PRO A 53 30.89 15.35 -1.19
CA PRO A 53 31.53 15.34 -2.51
C PRO A 53 32.77 16.23 -2.56
N GLU A 54 33.73 15.89 -3.42
CA GLU A 54 34.85 16.79 -3.70
C GLU A 54 34.37 18.11 -4.30
N GLY A 55 34.69 19.22 -3.64
CA GLY A 55 34.22 20.56 -4.02
C GLY A 55 33.10 21.13 -3.14
N GLY A 56 32.51 20.31 -2.27
CA GLY A 56 31.40 20.69 -1.39
C GLY A 56 30.06 20.09 -1.86
N ALA A 57 28.99 20.37 -1.13
CA ALA A 57 27.63 19.99 -1.48
C ALA A 57 26.68 21.18 -1.39
N ASP A 58 25.68 21.21 -2.26
CA ASP A 58 24.64 22.25 -2.23
C ASP A 58 23.50 21.92 -1.26
N ALA A 59 23.36 20.65 -0.90
CA ALA A 59 22.33 20.12 -0.01
C ALA A 59 22.79 18.83 0.67
N THR A 60 22.09 18.43 1.73
CA THR A 60 22.40 17.23 2.51
C THR A 60 21.19 16.32 2.63
N ILE A 61 21.40 15.01 2.46
CA ILE A 61 20.40 14.00 2.79
C ILE A 61 20.78 13.34 4.11
N LEU A 62 19.87 13.39 5.10
CA LEU A 62 19.99 12.59 6.32
C LEU A 62 19.40 11.20 6.05
N ALA A 63 20.21 10.15 6.23
CA ALA A 63 19.74 8.78 6.12
C ALA A 63 20.01 7.97 7.38
N THR A 64 19.07 7.11 7.73
CA THR A 64 19.24 6.19 8.85
C THR A 64 18.68 4.81 8.55
N HIS A 65 18.95 3.88 9.44
CA HIS A 65 18.64 2.47 9.28
C HIS A 65 17.26 2.10 9.84
N GLY A 66 16.67 1.03 9.30
CA GLY A 66 15.49 0.41 9.89
C GLY A 66 15.77 -0.22 11.26
N TRP A 67 14.73 -0.78 11.88
CA TRP A 67 14.80 -1.29 13.25
C TRP A 67 15.87 -2.38 13.42
N GLY A 68 16.75 -2.22 14.43
CA GLY A 68 17.83 -3.17 14.69
C GLY A 68 19.06 -3.05 13.79
N GLY A 69 19.07 -2.09 12.86
CA GLY A 69 20.22 -1.80 11.98
C GLY A 69 21.30 -0.93 12.63
N SER A 70 22.16 -0.38 11.77
CA SER A 70 23.12 0.67 12.10
C SER A 70 23.39 1.53 10.85
N LYS A 71 24.05 2.68 10.99
CA LYS A 71 24.40 3.59 9.88
C LYS A 71 25.05 2.90 8.69
N SER A 72 25.79 1.81 8.89
CA SER A 72 26.38 1.03 7.80
C SER A 72 25.35 0.49 6.80
N SER A 73 24.09 0.33 7.22
CA SER A 73 22.99 -0.11 6.36
C SER A 73 22.59 0.90 5.29
N VAL A 74 22.98 2.17 5.45
CA VAL A 74 22.61 3.26 4.52
C VAL A 74 23.82 4.02 3.96
N GLU A 75 25.05 3.67 4.37
CA GLU A 75 26.28 4.19 3.75
C GLU A 75 26.37 3.85 2.25
N GLY A 76 25.62 2.83 1.79
CA GLY A 76 25.53 2.44 0.38
C GLY A 76 24.95 3.51 -0.54
N TYR A 77 24.21 4.49 -0.02
CA TYR A 77 23.71 5.63 -0.80
C TYR A 77 24.78 6.68 -1.11
N ALA A 78 25.95 6.63 -0.47
CA ALA A 78 26.97 7.67 -0.61
C ALA A 78 27.41 7.90 -2.07
N PRO A 79 27.69 6.87 -2.90
CA PRO A 79 28.05 7.09 -4.30
C PRO A 79 26.93 7.76 -5.10
N LEU A 80 25.69 7.26 -4.99
CA LEU A 80 24.52 7.80 -5.70
C LEU A 80 24.30 9.29 -5.35
N LEU A 81 24.32 9.61 -4.07
CA LEU A 81 24.10 10.98 -3.61
C LEU A 81 25.25 11.91 -3.99
N ALA A 82 26.50 11.44 -3.88
CA ALA A 82 27.65 12.24 -4.23
C ALA A 82 27.73 12.54 -5.74
N ASP A 83 27.40 11.57 -6.59
CA ASP A 83 27.31 11.75 -8.04
C ASP A 83 26.24 12.79 -8.44
N ASN A 84 25.24 13.01 -7.58
CA ASN A 84 24.18 14.00 -7.75
C ASN A 84 24.41 15.30 -6.93
N GLY A 85 25.58 15.49 -6.34
CA GLY A 85 25.96 16.73 -5.65
C GLY A 85 25.44 16.88 -4.22
N TYR A 86 24.91 15.81 -3.62
CA TYR A 86 24.42 15.80 -2.24
C TYR A 86 25.48 15.30 -1.26
N ALA A 87 25.55 15.93 -0.09
CA ALA A 87 26.17 15.32 1.08
C ALA A 87 25.24 14.27 1.68
N LEU A 88 25.81 13.25 2.35
CA LEU A 88 25.06 12.25 3.09
C LEU A 88 25.49 12.25 4.55
N VAL A 89 24.53 12.29 5.47
CA VAL A 89 24.75 11.92 6.88
C VAL A 89 24.07 10.60 7.15
N ALA A 90 24.86 9.53 7.24
CA ALA A 90 24.42 8.22 7.68
C ALA A 90 24.56 8.12 9.21
N PHE A 91 23.47 7.97 9.97
CA PHE A 91 23.52 7.98 11.44
C PHE A 91 22.88 6.76 12.11
N ASP A 92 23.42 6.38 13.27
CA ASP A 92 22.84 5.37 14.15
C ASP A 92 21.68 6.01 14.93
N GLN A 93 20.48 5.45 14.83
CA GLN A 93 19.39 5.89 15.70
C GLN A 93 19.71 5.58 17.17
N ARG A 94 19.15 6.39 18.08
CA ARG A 94 19.35 6.26 19.53
C ARG A 94 19.17 4.81 20.02
N GLY A 95 20.19 4.31 20.70
CA GLY A 95 20.22 2.97 21.28
C GLY A 95 20.53 1.82 20.32
N PHE A 96 20.80 2.12 19.04
CA PHE A 96 21.28 1.17 18.05
C PHE A 96 22.73 1.45 17.62
N GLY A 97 23.34 0.48 16.93
CA GLY A 97 24.72 0.60 16.44
C GLY A 97 25.71 0.92 17.56
N GLU A 98 26.44 2.03 17.40
CA GLU A 98 27.41 2.53 18.38
C GLU A 98 26.79 3.46 19.43
N SER A 99 25.50 3.79 19.34
CA SER A 99 24.79 4.55 20.36
C SER A 99 24.63 3.71 21.63
N THR A 100 24.90 4.31 22.79
CA THR A 100 24.87 3.64 24.10
C THR A 100 23.57 3.87 24.88
N ALA A 101 22.62 4.60 24.29
CA ALA A 101 21.33 4.94 24.91
C ALA A 101 20.32 3.77 24.87
N GLU A 102 19.15 3.99 25.49
CA GLU A 102 18.01 3.07 25.41
C GLU A 102 17.27 3.22 24.08
N VAL A 103 16.72 2.12 23.56
CA VAL A 103 15.85 2.11 22.39
C VAL A 103 14.41 2.49 22.79
N GLY A 104 13.89 3.59 22.21
CA GLY A 104 12.63 4.22 22.59
C GLY A 104 11.47 4.15 21.58
N LEU A 105 11.71 3.67 20.35
CA LEU A 105 10.76 3.60 19.22
C LEU A 105 10.24 4.98 18.77
N SER A 106 10.95 5.68 17.88
CA SER A 106 10.55 6.89 17.14
C SER A 106 9.79 7.93 18.00
N GLY A 107 10.29 8.17 19.21
CA GLY A 107 9.68 9.10 20.16
C GLY A 107 10.26 10.50 20.06
N PRO A 108 9.85 11.41 20.96
CA PRO A 108 10.35 12.79 20.98
C PRO A 108 11.87 12.92 21.13
N LYS A 109 12.55 11.92 21.72
CA LYS A 109 14.01 11.94 21.84
C LYS A 109 14.67 11.66 20.51
N GLU A 110 14.23 10.63 19.80
CA GLU A 110 14.71 10.29 18.47
C GLU A 110 14.45 11.42 17.47
N VAL A 111 13.31 12.12 17.59
CA VAL A 111 13.02 13.32 16.79
C VAL A 111 14.01 14.45 17.08
N ALA A 112 14.27 14.75 18.35
CA ALA A 112 15.23 15.79 18.72
C ALA A 112 16.69 15.42 18.35
N ASP A 113 17.01 14.14 18.21
CA ASP A 113 18.29 13.69 17.64
C ASP A 113 18.43 14.10 16.17
N VAL A 114 17.34 14.07 15.39
CA VAL A 114 17.34 14.56 14.00
C VAL A 114 17.61 16.05 13.95
N SER A 115 16.94 16.86 14.77
CA SER A 115 17.20 18.31 14.85
C SER A 115 18.66 18.64 15.18
N ALA A 116 19.29 17.88 16.07
CA ALA A 116 20.71 18.04 16.40
C ALA A 116 21.64 17.65 15.23
N LEU A 117 21.24 16.69 14.40
CA LEU A 117 21.98 16.35 13.17
C LEU A 117 21.85 17.45 12.11
N ILE A 118 20.69 18.12 12.01
CA ILE A 118 20.50 19.30 11.15
C ILE A 118 21.41 20.44 11.64
N ASP A 119 21.45 20.71 12.95
CA ASP A 119 22.37 21.72 13.53
C ASP A 119 23.85 21.40 13.23
N PHE A 120 24.21 20.13 13.27
CA PHE A 120 25.56 19.68 12.94
C PHE A 120 25.91 19.92 11.47
N VAL A 121 24.98 19.66 10.55
CA VAL A 121 25.14 19.89 9.11
C VAL A 121 25.22 21.39 8.79
N ALA A 122 24.37 22.20 9.42
CA ALA A 122 24.35 23.66 9.28
C ALA A 122 25.69 24.32 9.67
N ALA A 123 26.52 23.64 10.46
CA ALA A 123 27.80 24.14 10.93
C ALA A 123 29.01 23.72 10.07
N ASP A 124 28.82 22.94 9.00
CA ASP A 124 29.90 22.48 8.14
C ASP A 124 30.08 23.39 6.91
N ASP A 125 31.16 24.18 6.88
CA ASP A 125 31.47 25.15 5.82
C ASP A 125 31.59 24.56 4.39
N ARG A 126 31.56 23.22 4.24
CA ARG A 126 31.59 22.54 2.93
C ARG A 126 30.20 22.34 2.34
N ILE A 127 29.15 22.61 3.13
CA ILE A 127 27.75 22.46 2.75
C ILE A 127 27.20 23.87 2.57
N ALA A 128 26.60 24.15 1.41
CA ALA A 128 26.11 25.47 1.09
C ALA A 128 24.89 25.84 1.95
N ASP A 129 24.83 27.11 2.35
CA ASP A 129 23.64 27.66 2.98
C ASP A 129 22.50 27.81 1.96
N GLY A 130 21.28 27.54 2.42
CA GLY A 130 20.05 27.89 1.72
C GLY A 130 19.76 29.40 1.74
N PRO A 131 18.66 29.84 1.10
CA PRO A 131 18.32 31.26 0.92
C PRO A 131 18.24 32.07 2.22
N ASP A 132 17.82 31.43 3.32
CA ASP A 132 17.63 32.07 4.63
C ASP A 132 18.79 31.84 5.61
N GLY A 133 19.89 31.22 5.15
CA GLY A 133 21.04 30.87 6.00
C GLY A 133 20.87 29.57 6.78
N GLU A 134 19.80 28.82 6.50
CA GLU A 134 19.58 27.45 6.99
C GLU A 134 20.10 26.44 5.96
N PRO A 135 20.53 25.23 6.36
CA PRO A 135 20.97 24.21 5.41
C PRO A 135 19.79 23.68 4.59
N ARG A 136 20.06 23.26 3.35
CA ARG A 136 19.10 22.48 2.55
C ARG A 136 19.17 21.01 2.92
N VAL A 137 18.10 20.44 3.43
CA VAL A 137 18.08 19.10 4.01
C VAL A 137 16.90 18.26 3.54
N GLY A 138 17.19 17.12 2.92
CA GLY A 138 16.22 16.05 2.70
C GLY A 138 16.42 14.88 3.67
N MET A 139 15.45 13.97 3.76
CA MET A 139 15.60 12.71 4.47
C MET A 139 15.23 11.49 3.62
N LEU A 140 15.95 10.37 3.84
CA LEU A 140 15.74 9.10 3.15
C LEU A 140 15.90 7.92 4.11
N GLY A 141 15.06 6.89 3.96
CA GLY A 141 15.24 5.66 4.73
C GLY A 141 14.02 4.77 4.79
N ALA A 142 14.28 3.48 5.03
CA ALA A 142 13.27 2.43 5.04
C ALA A 142 12.80 2.03 6.45
N SER A 143 11.53 1.63 6.58
CA SER A 143 10.92 1.04 7.77
C SER A 143 10.94 2.02 8.95
N TYR A 144 11.63 1.68 10.04
CA TYR A 144 11.91 2.56 11.16
C TYR A 144 12.61 3.87 10.77
N ALA A 145 13.39 3.87 9.69
CA ALA A 145 13.96 5.08 9.12
C ALA A 145 12.97 5.89 8.27
N GLY A 146 11.90 5.28 7.76
CA GLY A 146 10.81 5.99 7.09
C GLY A 146 9.94 6.72 8.11
N GLY A 147 9.51 6.03 9.17
CA GLY A 147 8.62 6.63 10.16
C GLY A 147 9.24 7.75 11.02
N ILE A 148 10.57 7.76 11.23
CA ILE A 148 11.21 8.88 11.94
C ILE A 148 11.22 10.17 11.12
N GLN A 149 11.22 10.09 9.79
CA GLN A 149 11.20 11.26 8.90
C GLN A 149 9.93 12.07 9.10
N LEU A 150 8.78 11.41 9.00
CA LEU A 150 7.46 12.02 9.21
C LEU A 150 7.34 12.61 10.62
N ASN A 151 7.86 11.92 11.62
CA ASN A 151 7.86 12.40 12.99
C ASN A 151 8.77 13.62 13.21
N ALA A 152 9.88 13.73 12.48
CA ALA A 152 10.80 14.85 12.56
C ALA A 152 10.26 16.08 11.80
N ALA A 153 9.70 15.87 10.61
CA ALA A 153 9.07 16.93 9.80
C ALA A 153 7.92 17.63 10.55
N ALA A 154 7.17 16.91 11.39
CA ALA A 154 6.12 17.50 12.22
C ALA A 154 6.62 18.42 13.36
N VAL A 155 7.94 18.61 13.50
CA VAL A 155 8.59 19.35 14.60
C VAL A 155 9.67 20.31 14.11
N ASP A 156 10.34 20.01 13.00
CA ASP A 156 11.48 20.77 12.48
C ASP A 156 11.27 21.16 11.00
N ASP A 157 10.82 22.40 10.80
CA ASP A 157 10.48 22.97 9.49
C ASP A 157 11.69 23.17 8.56
N ARG A 158 12.91 22.79 8.98
CA ARG A 158 14.14 22.87 8.16
C ARG A 158 14.33 21.66 7.24
N ILE A 159 13.41 20.69 7.27
CA ILE A 159 13.43 19.55 6.37
C ILE A 159 12.64 19.90 5.11
N ASP A 160 13.31 19.92 3.97
CA ASP A 160 12.76 20.37 2.69
C ASP A 160 12.01 19.26 1.93
N ALA A 161 12.39 17.99 2.13
CA ALA A 161 11.77 16.85 1.43
C ALA A 161 11.96 15.51 2.15
N LEU A 162 10.97 14.64 2.08
CA LEU A 162 10.99 13.30 2.65
C LEU A 162 10.90 12.22 1.58
N VAL A 163 11.66 11.14 1.75
CA VAL A 163 11.50 9.88 1.00
C VAL A 163 11.38 8.72 2.03
N PRO A 164 10.23 8.60 2.71
CA PRO A 164 9.99 7.51 3.62
C PRO A 164 9.64 6.24 2.84
N VAL A 165 10.47 5.20 2.98
CA VAL A 165 10.23 3.91 2.35
C VAL A 165 9.61 2.95 3.37
N ILE A 166 8.53 2.27 3.02
CA ILE A 166 7.73 1.34 3.84
C ILE A 166 7.55 1.86 5.27
N PRO A 167 7.07 3.11 5.47
CA PRO A 167 6.84 3.70 6.78
C PRO A 167 5.53 3.18 7.41
N TRP A 168 5.18 3.71 8.58
CA TRP A 168 3.84 3.58 9.16
C TRP A 168 3.11 4.92 9.16
N HIS A 169 1.79 4.86 9.05
CA HIS A 169 0.86 5.93 9.39
C HIS A 169 0.48 5.85 10.87
N ASP A 170 0.01 4.68 11.32
CA ASP A 170 -0.38 4.39 12.70
C ASP A 170 0.26 3.11 13.24
N LEU A 171 1.22 3.24 14.14
CA LEU A 171 1.89 2.09 14.78
C LEU A 171 0.91 1.17 15.53
N SER A 172 -0.20 1.70 16.02
CA SER A 172 -1.24 0.90 16.68
C SER A 172 -1.89 -0.03 15.67
N PHE A 173 -2.29 0.51 14.51
CA PHE A 173 -2.79 -0.27 13.38
C PHE A 173 -1.72 -1.22 12.83
N SER A 174 -0.48 -0.76 12.63
CA SER A 174 0.60 -1.60 12.12
C SER A 174 0.86 -2.85 12.97
N LEU A 175 0.86 -2.71 14.30
CA LEU A 175 1.26 -3.78 15.22
C LEU A 175 0.07 -4.58 15.77
N VAL A 176 -1.10 -3.94 15.87
CA VAL A 176 -2.32 -4.50 16.45
C VAL A 176 -3.54 -4.10 15.58
N PRO A 177 -3.52 -4.41 14.27
CA PRO A 177 -4.57 -4.00 13.33
C PRO A 177 -5.94 -4.49 13.79
N ASN A 178 -6.91 -3.58 13.83
CA ASN A 178 -8.29 -3.85 14.27
C ASN A 178 -8.35 -4.64 15.59
N GLY A 179 -7.41 -4.34 16.50
CA GLY A 179 -7.31 -4.97 17.80
C GLY A 179 -6.59 -6.32 17.84
N VAL A 180 -6.12 -6.90 16.73
CA VAL A 180 -5.47 -8.23 16.71
C VAL A 180 -3.95 -8.10 16.63
N PRO A 181 -3.19 -8.48 17.68
CA PRO A 181 -1.73 -8.39 17.65
C PRO A 181 -1.09 -9.22 16.52
N LYS A 182 -0.19 -8.60 15.74
CA LYS A 182 0.76 -9.27 14.83
C LYS A 182 1.85 -9.98 15.65
N LEU A 183 1.50 -11.08 16.32
CA LEU A 183 2.39 -11.75 17.28
C LEU A 183 3.71 -12.20 16.63
N GLY A 184 3.68 -12.63 15.36
CA GLY A 184 4.88 -12.99 14.60
C GLY A 184 5.85 -11.81 14.48
N TRP A 185 5.38 -10.71 13.89
CA TRP A 185 6.17 -9.48 13.70
C TRP A 185 6.63 -8.86 15.01
N THR A 186 5.72 -8.67 15.97
CA THR A 186 6.05 -8.05 17.27
C THR A 186 7.10 -8.84 18.05
N SER A 187 7.03 -10.18 18.03
CA SER A 187 8.04 -11.03 18.68
C SER A 187 9.41 -10.91 18.00
N LEU A 188 9.42 -10.88 16.67
CA LEU A 188 10.64 -10.77 15.86
C LEU A 188 11.29 -9.39 16.02
N LEU A 189 10.52 -8.30 15.95
CA LEU A 189 11.02 -6.94 16.19
C LEU A 189 11.55 -6.79 17.61
N TYR A 190 10.84 -7.31 18.61
CA TYR A 190 11.28 -7.24 19.99
C TYR A 190 12.61 -8.00 20.20
N ALA A 191 12.74 -9.21 19.65
CA ALA A 191 13.98 -9.97 19.70
C ALA A 191 15.14 -9.28 18.96
N ALA A 192 14.89 -8.74 17.77
CA ALA A 192 15.87 -7.98 16.99
C ALA A 192 16.33 -6.72 17.74
N GLY A 193 15.42 -6.03 18.42
CA GLY A 193 15.72 -4.88 19.25
C GLY A 193 16.67 -5.25 20.39
N ILE A 194 16.45 -6.37 21.08
CA ILE A 194 17.37 -6.86 22.12
C ILE A 194 18.74 -7.20 21.53
N GLU A 195 18.79 -7.96 20.43
CA GLU A 195 20.05 -8.37 19.83
C GLU A 195 20.89 -7.16 19.42
N ALA A 196 20.28 -6.21 18.69
CA ALA A 196 20.97 -5.03 18.19
C ALA A 196 21.42 -4.06 19.30
N SER A 197 20.68 -3.98 20.41
CA SER A 197 20.96 -3.04 21.50
C SER A 197 21.75 -3.65 22.67
N ARG A 198 21.76 -4.96 22.87
CA ARG A 198 22.46 -5.59 24.03
C ARG A 198 23.26 -6.84 23.69
N GLY A 199 23.02 -7.46 22.54
CA GLY A 199 23.46 -8.83 22.25
C GLY A 199 22.75 -9.87 23.13
N LEU A 200 22.18 -10.90 22.53
CA LEU A 200 21.42 -11.94 23.24
C LEU A 200 22.32 -12.87 24.07
N THR A 201 23.62 -12.94 23.76
CA THR A 201 24.56 -13.92 24.32
C THR A 201 25.65 -13.33 25.22
N SER A 202 25.80 -12.01 25.25
CA SER A 202 26.77 -11.31 26.09
C SER A 202 26.22 -9.94 26.50
N PRO A 203 25.21 -9.91 27.38
CA PRO A 203 24.68 -8.65 27.88
C PRO A 203 25.80 -7.90 28.59
N ASP A 204 26.06 -6.65 28.18
CA ASP A 204 27.06 -5.79 28.81
C ASP A 204 26.60 -5.45 30.24
N PRO A 205 27.24 -5.99 31.28
CA PRO A 205 26.82 -5.77 32.67
C PRO A 205 27.21 -4.37 33.18
N GLU A 206 28.08 -3.64 32.48
CA GLU A 206 28.54 -2.31 32.86
C GLU A 206 27.68 -1.18 32.25
N ASN A 207 26.92 -1.46 31.18
CA ASN A 207 26.04 -0.50 30.50
C ASN A 207 24.56 -0.90 30.57
N LEU A 208 23.97 -0.79 31.76
CA LEU A 208 22.55 -1.09 32.00
C LEU A 208 21.56 -0.25 31.16
N GLN A 209 22.01 0.90 30.61
CA GLN A 209 21.20 1.78 29.75
C GLN A 209 21.16 1.37 28.28
N ARG A 210 22.07 0.53 27.80
CA ARG A 210 21.93 -0.03 26.44
C ARG A 210 20.76 -1.00 26.48
N GLY A 211 19.85 -1.05 25.50
CA GLY A 211 18.75 -2.01 25.49
C GLY A 211 17.39 -1.47 25.06
N VAL A 212 16.45 -2.38 24.77
CA VAL A 212 15.03 -2.03 24.68
C VAL A 212 14.58 -1.39 26.00
N SER A 213 13.99 -0.20 25.92
CA SER A 213 13.56 0.54 27.11
C SER A 213 12.61 -0.29 27.98
N PRO A 214 12.63 -0.12 29.32
CA PRO A 214 11.74 -0.84 30.23
C PRO A 214 10.26 -0.66 29.88
N ARG A 215 9.90 0.53 29.35
CA ARG A 215 8.54 0.83 28.91
C ARG A 215 8.13 0.00 27.71
N LEU A 216 8.97 -0.07 26.67
CA LEU A 216 8.68 -0.86 25.49
C LEU A 216 8.61 -2.36 25.82
N HIS A 217 9.48 -2.85 26.73
CA HIS A 217 9.39 -4.21 27.26
C HIS A 217 8.05 -4.50 27.97
N GLU A 218 7.63 -3.60 28.85
CA GLU A 218 6.36 -3.72 29.58
C GLU A 218 5.17 -3.79 28.61
N LEU A 219 5.15 -2.91 27.61
CA LEU A 219 4.08 -2.86 26.61
C LEU A 219 4.04 -4.13 25.77
N TYR A 220 5.18 -4.62 25.29
CA TYR A 220 5.28 -5.91 24.60
C TYR A 220 4.72 -7.05 25.48
N ALA A 221 5.21 -7.16 26.72
CA ALA A 221 4.77 -8.21 27.65
C ALA A 221 3.26 -8.14 27.93
N LYS A 222 2.70 -6.94 28.15
CA LYS A 222 1.26 -6.75 28.34
C LYS A 222 0.48 -7.11 27.08
N ALA A 223 0.90 -6.63 25.91
CA ALA A 223 0.19 -6.90 24.66
C ALA A 223 0.14 -8.40 24.37
N THR A 224 1.28 -9.08 24.48
CA THR A 224 1.39 -10.54 24.33
C THR A 224 0.56 -11.28 25.38
N THR A 225 0.58 -10.86 26.65
CA THR A 225 -0.16 -11.56 27.72
C THR A 225 -1.66 -11.28 27.73
N GLN A 226 -2.11 -10.15 27.17
CA GLN A 226 -3.51 -9.74 27.14
C GLN A 226 -4.21 -10.02 25.81
N ASN A 227 -3.47 -10.33 24.73
CA ASN A 227 -4.01 -10.59 23.39
C ASN A 227 -4.65 -9.36 22.73
N ARG A 228 -4.13 -8.17 23.06
CA ARG A 228 -4.56 -6.84 22.60
C ARG A 228 -3.57 -5.79 23.08
N LEU A 229 -3.57 -4.62 22.46
CA LEU A 229 -2.85 -3.47 22.98
C LEU A 229 -3.53 -2.98 24.28
N PRO A 230 -2.80 -2.73 25.37
CA PRO A 230 -3.37 -2.05 26.54
C PRO A 230 -3.54 -0.54 26.25
N PRO A 231 -4.45 0.19 26.94
CA PRO A 231 -4.69 1.61 26.69
C PRO A 231 -3.43 2.49 26.82
N GLU A 232 -2.56 2.17 27.78
CA GLU A 232 -1.30 2.89 27.94
C GLU A 232 -0.28 2.59 26.82
N GLY A 233 -0.50 1.52 26.05
CA GLY A 233 0.21 1.19 24.82
C GLY A 233 -0.31 1.99 23.63
N GLU A 234 -1.63 2.13 23.49
CA GLU A 234 -2.26 3.00 22.48
C GLU A 234 -1.74 4.43 22.61
N SER A 235 -1.75 5.00 23.83
CA SER A 235 -1.20 6.34 24.06
C SER A 235 0.30 6.44 23.76
N PHE A 236 1.07 5.37 24.00
CA PHE A 236 2.50 5.35 23.73
C PHE A 236 2.80 5.33 22.23
N LEU A 237 2.05 4.53 21.45
CA LEU A 237 2.20 4.41 20.00
C LEU A 237 1.61 5.60 19.26
N SER A 238 0.50 6.17 19.72
CA SER A 238 -0.14 7.34 19.12
C SER A 238 0.84 8.51 18.96
N VAL A 239 1.58 8.89 20.01
CA VAL A 239 2.60 9.97 19.95
C VAL A 239 3.73 9.69 18.94
N ARG A 240 3.93 8.43 18.57
CA ARG A 240 4.98 7.96 17.64
C ARG A 240 4.46 7.69 16.23
N SER A 241 3.16 7.91 16.03
CA SER A 241 2.46 7.65 14.79
C SER A 241 2.24 8.95 14.03
N THR A 242 2.37 8.88 12.71
CA THR A 242 2.16 9.98 11.77
C THR A 242 0.73 10.52 11.88
N VAL A 243 -0.27 9.65 12.01
CA VAL A 243 -1.69 10.03 12.14
C VAL A 243 -1.98 11.04 13.25
N SER A 244 -1.15 11.11 14.30
CA SER A 244 -1.33 12.05 15.42
C SER A 244 -0.79 13.47 15.15
N LYS A 245 -0.18 13.67 13.99
CA LYS A 245 0.63 14.85 13.69
C LYS A 245 0.73 15.18 12.20
N ALA A 246 0.00 14.49 11.33
CA ALA A 246 0.01 14.72 9.89
C ALA A 246 -0.37 16.18 9.56
N ASP A 247 -1.30 16.74 10.34
CA ASP A 247 -1.74 18.15 10.32
C ASP A 247 -0.66 19.21 10.60
N ARG A 248 0.54 18.76 10.97
CA ARG A 248 1.72 19.59 11.26
C ARG A 248 2.90 19.30 10.35
N ILE A 249 2.73 18.44 9.36
CA ILE A 249 3.76 18.16 8.36
C ILE A 249 3.39 18.98 7.14
N ASP A 250 4.20 19.96 6.80
CA ASP A 250 4.11 20.77 5.58
C ASP A 250 5.24 20.44 4.58
N THR A 251 6.10 19.47 4.92
CA THR A 251 7.19 18.99 4.08
C THR A 251 6.70 18.04 2.97
N PRO A 252 7.04 18.29 1.70
CA PRO A 252 6.78 17.38 0.59
C PRO A 252 7.30 15.94 0.82
N ALA A 253 6.50 14.93 0.49
CA ALA A 253 6.84 13.52 0.71
C ALA A 253 6.63 12.60 -0.52
N LEU A 254 7.69 11.90 -0.92
CA LEU A 254 7.64 10.75 -1.83
C LEU A 254 7.55 9.47 -1.00
N VAL A 255 6.33 9.03 -0.71
CA VAL A 255 6.07 7.84 0.10
C VAL A 255 6.25 6.61 -0.77
N VAL A 256 7.22 5.76 -0.45
CA VAL A 256 7.46 4.50 -1.17
C VAL A 256 6.91 3.36 -0.34
N GLN A 257 6.02 2.54 -0.88
CA GLN A 257 5.31 1.48 -0.15
C GLN A 257 5.36 0.15 -0.90
N GLY A 258 5.18 -0.97 -0.20
CA GLY A 258 5.33 -2.31 -0.75
C GLY A 258 4.02 -3.09 -0.87
N TRP A 259 3.71 -3.65 -2.04
CA TRP A 259 2.53 -4.51 -2.25
C TRP A 259 2.45 -5.69 -1.26
N PRO A 260 3.49 -6.55 -1.15
CA PRO A 260 3.51 -7.63 -0.18
C PRO A 260 4.04 -7.20 1.20
N ASP A 261 4.09 -5.91 1.54
CA ASP A 261 4.52 -5.52 2.89
C ASP A 261 3.51 -5.97 3.95
N THR A 262 3.93 -6.90 4.80
CA THR A 262 3.05 -7.53 5.79
C THR A 262 3.15 -6.89 7.18
N LEU A 263 4.15 -6.02 7.40
CA LEU A 263 4.32 -5.28 8.64
C LEU A 263 3.57 -3.96 8.56
N PHE A 264 3.86 -3.16 7.54
CA PHE A 264 3.21 -1.90 7.23
C PHE A 264 2.56 -2.06 5.87
N THR A 265 1.25 -2.30 5.83
CA THR A 265 0.55 -2.65 4.59
C THR A 265 0.48 -1.45 3.63
N PRO A 266 0.19 -1.66 2.32
CA PRO A 266 -0.10 -0.58 1.38
C PRO A 266 -1.01 0.52 1.92
N ASN A 267 -2.04 0.16 2.71
CA ASN A 267 -2.97 1.09 3.36
C ASN A 267 -2.28 2.15 4.25
N GLU A 268 -1.09 1.85 4.81
CA GLU A 268 -0.35 2.81 5.64
C GLU A 268 0.30 3.89 4.76
N GLY A 269 0.87 3.51 3.62
CA GLY A 269 1.46 4.46 2.66
C GLY A 269 0.39 5.37 2.05
N ASP A 270 -0.73 4.78 1.66
CA ASP A 270 -1.91 5.46 1.16
C ASP A 270 -2.42 6.53 2.15
N ARG A 271 -2.70 6.16 3.40
CA ARG A 271 -3.16 7.10 4.43
C ARG A 271 -2.19 8.23 4.74
N ILE A 272 -0.88 8.01 4.65
CA ILE A 272 0.10 9.10 4.80
C ILE A 272 -0.12 10.12 3.69
N VAL A 273 -0.22 9.66 2.44
CA VAL A 273 -0.37 10.54 1.28
C VAL A 273 -1.74 11.23 1.30
N GLU A 274 -2.80 10.51 1.67
CA GLU A 274 -4.14 11.07 1.85
C GLU A 274 -4.14 12.24 2.86
N ASP A 275 -3.64 12.02 4.07
CA ASP A 275 -3.61 13.05 5.12
C ASP A 275 -2.76 14.26 4.71
N LEU A 276 -1.58 14.03 4.12
CA LEU A 276 -0.70 15.12 3.69
C LEU A 276 -1.33 15.95 2.55
N ARG A 277 -1.94 15.28 1.56
CA ARG A 277 -2.64 15.96 0.46
C ARG A 277 -3.87 16.73 0.94
N ALA A 278 -4.57 16.24 1.96
CA ALA A 278 -5.71 16.95 2.56
C ALA A 278 -5.33 18.34 3.11
N ASP A 279 -4.08 18.50 3.56
CA ASP A 279 -3.51 19.78 4.00
C ASP A 279 -2.75 20.54 2.91
N GLY A 280 -2.80 20.06 1.65
CA GLY A 280 -2.21 20.71 0.48
C GLY A 280 -0.71 20.48 0.32
N VAL A 281 -0.14 19.48 1.02
CA VAL A 281 1.27 19.11 0.93
C VAL A 281 1.52 18.31 -0.34
N ASP A 282 2.55 18.68 -1.09
CA ASP A 282 2.93 17.96 -2.31
C ASP A 282 3.44 16.56 -1.96
N SER A 283 2.61 15.55 -2.22
CA SER A 283 2.90 14.16 -1.84
C SER A 283 2.61 13.19 -2.97
N ARG A 284 3.44 12.15 -3.09
CA ARG A 284 3.36 11.09 -4.12
C ARG A 284 3.42 9.73 -3.45
N LEU A 285 2.69 8.75 -4.00
CA LEU A 285 2.74 7.35 -3.56
C LEU A 285 3.43 6.51 -4.65
N VAL A 286 4.52 5.86 -4.30
CA VAL A 286 5.19 4.87 -5.18
C VAL A 286 5.02 3.49 -4.58
N VAL A 287 4.38 2.55 -5.27
CA VAL A 287 4.16 1.18 -4.78
C VAL A 287 4.96 0.17 -5.58
N PHE A 288 5.85 -0.58 -4.93
CA PHE A 288 6.72 -1.56 -5.59
C PHE A 288 6.40 -3.00 -5.13
N ASN A 289 6.93 -3.99 -5.85
CA ASN A 289 6.78 -5.40 -5.47
C ASN A 289 7.88 -5.85 -4.50
N GLY A 290 7.71 -5.48 -3.23
CA GLY A 290 8.50 -5.94 -2.11
C GLY A 290 8.03 -5.29 -0.81
N GLY A 291 8.85 -5.32 0.24
CA GLY A 291 8.48 -4.79 1.56
C GLY A 291 8.94 -5.71 2.69
N HIS A 292 8.32 -5.59 3.87
CA HIS A 292 8.57 -6.52 4.97
C HIS A 292 7.85 -7.86 4.73
N THR A 293 8.59 -8.84 4.24
CA THR A 293 8.13 -10.23 4.11
C THR A 293 9.03 -11.17 4.92
N LEU A 294 8.47 -12.31 5.36
CA LEU A 294 9.23 -13.34 6.08
C LEU A 294 9.66 -14.50 5.16
N THR A 295 9.18 -14.50 3.91
CA THR A 295 9.31 -15.59 2.95
C THR A 295 9.88 -15.16 1.60
N GLU A 296 9.84 -13.88 1.23
CA GLU A 296 10.25 -13.39 -0.09
C GLU A 296 11.63 -12.73 -0.08
N THR A 297 12.21 -12.59 -1.28
CA THR A 297 13.50 -11.95 -1.51
C THR A 297 13.35 -10.43 -1.69
N ALA A 298 14.46 -9.69 -1.59
CA ALA A 298 14.50 -8.25 -1.86
C ALA A 298 13.91 -7.89 -3.23
N ALA A 299 13.46 -6.64 -3.37
CA ALA A 299 12.94 -6.09 -4.62
C ALA A 299 13.93 -6.29 -5.78
N PRO A 300 13.45 -6.49 -7.01
CA PRO A 300 14.31 -6.54 -8.20
C PRO A 300 15.16 -5.27 -8.34
N GLU A 301 16.42 -5.42 -8.80
CA GLU A 301 17.36 -4.30 -8.96
C GLU A 301 16.82 -3.19 -9.89
N GLU A 302 16.02 -3.55 -10.88
CA GLU A 302 15.36 -2.60 -11.80
C GLU A 302 14.39 -1.67 -11.07
N GLN A 303 13.51 -2.22 -10.22
CA GLN A 303 12.58 -1.41 -9.42
C GLN A 303 13.34 -0.50 -8.45
N VAL A 304 14.42 -1.02 -7.84
CA VAL A 304 15.26 -0.24 -6.93
C VAL A 304 15.88 0.95 -7.67
N ALA A 305 16.46 0.74 -8.85
CA ALA A 305 17.09 1.80 -9.63
C ALA A 305 16.08 2.89 -10.06
N GLU A 306 14.86 2.50 -10.44
CA GLU A 306 13.81 3.47 -10.80
C GLU A 306 13.33 4.27 -9.59
N ILE A 307 13.12 3.63 -8.44
CA ILE A 307 12.77 4.31 -7.19
C ILE A 307 13.89 5.26 -6.74
N GLU A 308 15.15 4.85 -6.86
CA GLU A 308 16.30 5.71 -6.58
C GLU A 308 16.35 6.92 -7.53
N SER A 309 16.03 6.73 -8.81
CA SER A 309 15.92 7.84 -9.77
C SER A 309 14.82 8.83 -9.38
N MET A 310 13.63 8.33 -9.03
CA MET A 310 12.51 9.16 -8.54
C MET A 310 12.88 9.90 -7.25
N ALA A 311 13.60 9.26 -6.32
CA ALA A 311 14.05 9.91 -5.10
C ALA A 311 15.02 11.07 -5.37
N ILE A 312 15.94 10.92 -6.34
CA ILE A 312 16.85 12.00 -6.75
C ILE A 312 16.06 13.14 -7.39
N GLU A 313 15.14 12.83 -8.31
CA GLU A 313 14.26 13.84 -8.92
C GLU A 313 13.45 14.62 -7.87
N TRP A 314 12.92 13.92 -6.88
CA TRP A 314 12.19 14.52 -5.76
C TRP A 314 13.06 15.47 -4.93
N PHE A 315 14.29 15.06 -4.62
CA PHE A 315 15.23 15.92 -3.90
C PHE A 315 15.67 17.12 -4.75
N ASP A 316 15.84 16.94 -6.06
CA ASP A 316 16.22 18.03 -6.97
C ASP A 316 15.14 19.11 -6.95
N GLN A 317 13.88 18.73 -7.08
CA GLN A 317 12.76 19.67 -7.03
C GLN A 317 12.64 20.34 -5.65
N HIS A 318 12.58 19.56 -4.56
CA HIS A 318 12.15 20.10 -3.27
C HIS A 318 13.28 20.58 -2.37
N VAL A 319 14.44 19.91 -2.39
CA VAL A 319 15.60 20.31 -1.56
C VAL A 319 16.43 21.37 -2.25
N ARG A 320 16.70 21.21 -3.56
CA ARG A 320 17.48 22.19 -4.33
C ARG A 320 16.62 23.29 -4.95
N GLY A 321 15.35 23.02 -5.25
CA GLY A 321 14.51 23.97 -5.99
C GLY A 321 14.77 23.92 -7.49
N ASP A 322 15.29 22.79 -8.00
CA ASP A 322 15.71 22.59 -9.38
C ASP A 322 14.66 21.76 -10.14
N GLY A 323 14.02 22.35 -11.15
CA GLY A 323 13.07 21.64 -12.02
C GLY A 323 11.67 21.47 -11.42
N GLU A 324 10.85 20.68 -12.10
CA GLU A 324 9.53 20.22 -11.65
C GLU A 324 9.60 18.68 -11.66
N SER A 325 8.98 17.99 -10.70
CA SER A 325 8.89 16.54 -10.77
C SER A 325 7.80 16.11 -11.74
N GLU A 326 8.13 15.12 -12.57
CA GLU A 326 7.24 14.42 -13.48
C GLU A 326 6.63 13.16 -12.81
N ILE A 327 6.95 12.89 -11.53
CA ILE A 327 6.39 11.75 -10.79
C ILE A 327 4.88 11.93 -10.63
N ALA A 328 4.12 10.98 -11.17
CA ALA A 328 2.66 10.94 -11.07
C ALA A 328 2.19 10.78 -9.62
N PRO A 329 0.99 11.30 -9.25
CA PRO A 329 0.42 11.15 -7.92
C PRO A 329 0.49 9.73 -7.33
N LEU A 330 0.17 8.73 -8.15
CA LEU A 330 0.40 7.32 -7.86
C LEU A 330 1.27 6.72 -8.97
N THR A 331 2.37 6.08 -8.58
CA THR A 331 3.18 5.23 -9.46
C THR A 331 3.25 3.84 -8.84
N TYR A 332 2.81 2.80 -9.53
CA TYR A 332 2.72 1.46 -8.94
C TYR A 332 3.22 0.36 -9.87
N TRP A 333 3.86 -0.65 -9.30
CA TRP A 333 4.34 -1.81 -10.04
C TRP A 333 3.17 -2.75 -10.36
N ASP A 334 2.97 -3.04 -11.65
CA ASP A 334 2.05 -4.09 -12.10
C ASP A 334 2.68 -5.46 -11.84
N VAL A 335 2.17 -6.18 -10.83
CA VAL A 335 2.75 -7.46 -10.40
C VAL A 335 2.55 -8.55 -11.47
N GLN A 336 1.51 -8.46 -12.30
CA GLN A 336 1.19 -9.46 -13.31
C GLN A 336 1.96 -9.24 -14.61
N ASN A 337 2.03 -8.00 -15.07
CA ASN A 337 2.60 -7.64 -16.37
C ASN A 337 4.05 -7.13 -16.28
N GLY A 338 4.46 -6.66 -15.09
CA GLY A 338 5.75 -6.00 -14.86
C GLY A 338 5.77 -4.56 -15.37
N GLY A 339 6.67 -3.76 -14.79
CA GLY A 339 6.79 -2.33 -15.06
C GLY A 339 5.95 -1.47 -14.10
N PHE A 340 6.34 -0.22 -13.94
CA PHE A 340 5.51 0.76 -13.25
C PHE A 340 4.43 1.32 -14.19
N ARG A 341 3.26 1.56 -13.61
CA ARG A 341 2.11 2.25 -14.18
C ARG A 341 1.80 3.46 -13.31
N GLU A 342 1.05 4.40 -13.85
CA GLU A 342 0.71 5.65 -13.18
C GLU A 342 -0.80 5.80 -13.06
N ALA A 343 -1.23 6.51 -12.01
CA ALA A 343 -2.60 6.97 -11.85
C ALA A 343 -2.64 8.28 -11.05
N ASP A 344 -3.81 8.91 -11.00
CA ASP A 344 -4.03 10.19 -10.36
C ASP A 344 -4.27 10.09 -8.85
N ASP A 345 -4.74 8.94 -8.36
CA ASP A 345 -4.90 8.67 -6.94
C ASP A 345 -4.95 7.16 -6.62
N PHE A 346 -5.05 6.81 -5.34
CA PHE A 346 -5.31 5.43 -4.88
C PHE A 346 -6.56 5.40 -3.98
N PRO A 347 -7.69 4.79 -4.43
CA PRO A 347 -7.94 4.31 -5.79
C PRO A 347 -7.98 5.46 -6.81
N PRO A 348 -7.74 5.20 -8.10
CA PRO A 348 -7.84 6.22 -9.15
C PRO A 348 -9.22 6.87 -9.21
N SER A 349 -9.31 8.11 -9.70
CA SER A 349 -10.60 8.84 -9.74
C SER A 349 -11.64 8.21 -10.67
N ASN A 350 -11.19 7.41 -11.64
CA ASN A 350 -12.05 6.64 -12.54
C ASN A 350 -12.46 5.26 -11.97
N ALA A 351 -12.06 4.91 -10.75
CA ALA A 351 -12.49 3.69 -10.09
C ALA A 351 -13.99 3.78 -9.70
N THR A 352 -14.74 2.72 -9.98
CA THR A 352 -16.12 2.54 -9.53
C THR A 352 -16.15 1.62 -8.31
N THR A 353 -16.81 2.06 -7.25
CA THR A 353 -17.08 1.20 -6.09
C THR A 353 -18.19 0.20 -6.41
N VAL A 354 -17.83 -1.08 -6.41
CA VAL A 354 -18.78 -2.20 -6.53
C VAL A 354 -19.11 -2.74 -5.14
N GLU A 355 -20.38 -2.67 -4.75
CA GLU A 355 -20.87 -3.23 -3.49
C GLU A 355 -21.70 -4.49 -3.74
N ALA A 356 -21.39 -5.57 -3.02
CA ALA A 356 -22.14 -6.82 -3.02
C ALA A 356 -22.48 -7.23 -1.58
N THR A 357 -23.71 -7.66 -1.31
CA THR A 357 -23.99 -8.37 -0.06
C THR A 357 -23.38 -9.76 -0.12
N LEU A 358 -23.01 -10.35 1.03
CA LEU A 358 -22.56 -11.74 1.04
C LEU A 358 -23.69 -12.71 0.64
N ALA A 359 -24.94 -12.28 0.77
CA ALA A 359 -26.08 -13.01 0.25
C ALA A 359 -26.14 -12.99 -1.29
N ASP A 360 -25.69 -11.91 -1.93
CA ASP A 360 -25.57 -11.88 -3.40
C ASP A 360 -24.49 -12.87 -3.88
N LEU A 361 -23.49 -13.21 -3.05
CA LEU A 361 -22.37 -14.06 -3.45
C LEU A 361 -22.62 -15.57 -3.18
N GLU A 362 -23.16 -15.92 -2.02
CA GLU A 362 -23.34 -17.31 -1.57
C GLU A 362 -24.78 -17.65 -1.14
N GLY A 363 -25.70 -16.70 -1.32
CA GLY A 363 -27.10 -16.81 -0.96
C GLY A 363 -27.46 -16.48 0.49
N GLU A 364 -28.76 -16.39 0.76
CA GLU A 364 -29.26 -16.11 2.12
C GLU A 364 -28.82 -17.18 3.11
N GLY A 365 -28.31 -16.76 4.27
CA GLY A 365 -27.94 -17.70 5.32
C GLY A 365 -26.89 -17.17 6.27
N GLN A 366 -26.21 -18.10 6.93
CA GLN A 366 -25.12 -17.81 7.84
C GLN A 366 -23.96 -18.79 7.65
N SER A 367 -22.76 -18.25 7.64
CA SER A 367 -21.52 -19.01 7.71
C SER A 367 -21.00 -19.03 9.13
N VAL A 368 -20.53 -20.19 9.61
CA VAL A 368 -19.98 -20.32 10.96
C VAL A 368 -18.51 -20.69 10.90
N VAL A 369 -17.66 -19.79 11.41
CA VAL A 369 -16.21 -19.98 11.45
C VAL A 369 -15.77 -20.23 12.89
N ALA A 370 -15.13 -21.37 13.16
CA ALA A 370 -14.74 -21.83 14.48
C ALA A 370 -13.29 -21.42 14.81
N ASN A 371 -13.13 -20.44 15.71
CA ASN A 371 -11.85 -20.07 16.32
C ASN A 371 -11.27 -21.21 17.13
N THR A 372 -10.08 -21.65 16.75
CA THR A 372 -9.30 -22.61 17.51
C THR A 372 -8.05 -21.95 18.12
N VAL A 373 -7.38 -22.66 19.03
CA VAL A 373 -6.14 -22.17 19.64
C VAL A 373 -4.91 -22.39 18.75
N ALA A 374 -5.02 -23.26 17.73
CA ALA A 374 -3.96 -23.51 16.76
C ALA A 374 -4.26 -22.72 15.47
N PRO A 375 -3.23 -22.23 14.76
CA PRO A 375 -3.46 -21.57 13.49
C PRO A 375 -4.01 -22.56 12.45
N THR A 376 -4.97 -22.09 11.66
CA THR A 376 -5.66 -22.79 10.57
C THR A 376 -5.40 -22.14 9.22
N SER A 377 -4.58 -21.08 9.19
CA SER A 377 -4.21 -20.36 7.98
C SER A 377 -2.81 -19.76 8.15
N THR A 378 -2.10 -19.54 7.02
CA THR A 378 -0.68 -19.17 7.03
C THR A 378 -0.36 -18.16 5.92
N SER A 379 -0.75 -16.89 6.09
CA SER A 379 -0.49 -15.85 5.08
C SER A 379 0.97 -15.38 5.05
N HIS A 380 1.61 -15.21 6.21
CA HIS A 380 2.95 -14.57 6.28
C HIS A 380 4.14 -15.52 6.33
N PHE A 381 3.90 -16.83 6.52
CA PHE A 381 4.93 -17.81 6.85
C PHE A 381 5.00 -19.01 5.88
N SER A 382 4.11 -19.06 4.89
CA SER A 382 4.06 -20.15 3.93
C SER A 382 4.51 -19.65 2.57
N PRO A 383 5.61 -20.18 1.99
CA PRO A 383 5.99 -19.87 0.61
C PRO A 383 5.03 -20.50 -0.41
N GLU A 384 4.14 -21.41 0.00
CA GLU A 384 3.18 -22.06 -0.88
C GLU A 384 1.82 -21.34 -0.93
N ASN A 385 1.61 -20.28 -0.13
CA ASN A 385 0.40 -19.41 -0.11
C ASN A 385 -0.95 -20.12 -0.04
N THR A 386 -0.96 -21.41 0.27
CA THR A 386 -2.14 -22.22 0.46
C THR A 386 -2.47 -22.21 1.94
N ASP A 387 -3.73 -21.89 2.26
CA ASP A 387 -4.23 -22.11 3.60
C ASP A 387 -4.06 -23.59 3.93
N ALA A 388 -3.39 -23.89 5.06
CA ALA A 388 -3.29 -25.26 5.55
C ALA A 388 -4.70 -25.81 5.80
N ALA A 389 -5.24 -26.57 4.84
CA ALA A 389 -6.57 -27.19 4.81
C ALA A 389 -7.50 -26.69 5.94
N PRO A 390 -8.19 -25.55 5.75
CA PRO A 390 -8.88 -24.91 6.84
C PRO A 390 -10.00 -25.82 7.35
N VAL A 391 -9.90 -26.23 8.62
CA VAL A 391 -11.02 -26.91 9.30
C VAL A 391 -12.20 -25.93 9.47
N SER A 392 -11.97 -24.62 9.32
CA SER A 392 -13.02 -23.60 9.38
C SER A 392 -12.64 -22.28 8.69
N VAL A 393 -13.07 -22.13 7.42
CA VAL A 393 -13.04 -20.91 6.60
C VAL A 393 -14.40 -20.79 5.91
N ALA A 394 -14.90 -19.57 5.76
CA ALA A 394 -16.02 -19.25 4.87
C ALA A 394 -15.47 -18.54 3.62
N THR A 395 -15.95 -18.92 2.44
CA THR A 395 -15.55 -18.32 1.16
C THR A 395 -16.75 -17.70 0.49
N PHE A 396 -16.55 -16.58 -0.18
CA PHE A 396 -17.55 -15.87 -0.95
C PHE A 396 -16.95 -15.51 -2.30
N ASP A 397 -17.55 -16.05 -3.37
CA ASP A 397 -17.02 -15.96 -4.72
C ASP A 397 -17.76 -14.90 -5.53
N LEU A 398 -16.99 -14.00 -6.16
CA LEU A 398 -17.48 -13.02 -7.10
C LEU A 398 -16.92 -13.30 -8.48
N ALA A 399 -17.79 -13.72 -9.40
CA ALA A 399 -17.39 -14.05 -10.76
C ALA A 399 -17.05 -12.78 -11.55
N VAL A 400 -16.03 -12.87 -12.41
CA VAL A 400 -15.61 -11.77 -13.27
C VAL A 400 -16.19 -11.99 -14.67
N GLY A 401 -17.12 -11.12 -15.09
CA GLY A 401 -17.85 -11.25 -16.35
C GLY A 401 -17.14 -10.61 -17.55
N ASP A 402 -16.37 -9.57 -17.32
CA ASP A 402 -15.50 -8.88 -18.27
C ASP A 402 -14.13 -8.62 -17.63
N ASP A 403 -13.10 -8.39 -18.44
CA ASP A 403 -11.77 -8.05 -17.94
C ASP A 403 -11.83 -6.75 -17.11
N ILE A 404 -11.32 -6.79 -15.88
CA ILE A 404 -11.31 -5.68 -14.92
C ILE A 404 -9.95 -5.57 -14.23
N GLU A 405 -9.69 -4.39 -13.67
CA GLU A 405 -8.62 -4.19 -12.69
C GLU A 405 -9.24 -3.81 -11.35
N VAL A 406 -8.74 -4.38 -10.27
CA VAL A 406 -9.02 -3.90 -8.91
C VAL A 406 -7.77 -3.18 -8.44
N LEU A 407 -7.90 -1.88 -8.18
CA LEU A 407 -6.81 -1.02 -7.69
C LEU A 407 -7.36 -0.12 -6.60
N GLY A 408 -7.02 -0.43 -5.35
CA GLY A 408 -7.49 0.29 -4.17
C GLY A 408 -7.61 -0.60 -2.95
N THR A 409 -8.34 -0.12 -1.94
CA THR A 409 -8.59 -0.82 -0.68
C THR A 409 -10.02 -1.36 -0.61
N PRO A 410 -10.24 -2.69 -0.65
CA PRO A 410 -11.55 -3.27 -0.39
C PRO A 410 -12.00 -3.14 1.07
N GLU A 411 -13.30 -3.14 1.30
CA GLU A 411 -13.89 -3.04 2.63
C GLU A 411 -14.90 -4.15 2.91
N LEU A 412 -15.00 -4.55 4.17
CA LEU A 412 -16.02 -5.46 4.66
C LEU A 412 -16.82 -4.81 5.80
N SER A 413 -18.15 -4.79 5.67
CA SER A 413 -19.07 -4.58 6.80
C SER A 413 -19.74 -5.92 7.11
N LEU A 414 -19.47 -6.51 8.27
CA LEU A 414 -19.95 -7.84 8.64
C LEU A 414 -20.97 -7.78 9.78
N SER A 415 -22.13 -8.40 9.57
CA SER A 415 -23.08 -8.72 10.63
C SER A 415 -22.67 -10.03 11.29
N VAL A 416 -22.09 -9.95 12.49
CA VAL A 416 -21.49 -11.09 13.18
C VAL A 416 -22.13 -11.36 14.54
N THR A 417 -22.26 -12.64 14.88
CA THR A 417 -22.66 -13.10 16.21
C THR A 417 -21.52 -13.93 16.83
N PRO A 418 -20.74 -13.36 17.77
CA PRO A 418 -19.63 -14.09 18.37
C PRO A 418 -20.14 -15.10 19.40
N GLY A 419 -19.50 -16.27 19.43
CA GLY A 419 -19.74 -17.33 20.42
C GLY A 419 -18.85 -17.21 21.66
N GLY A 420 -17.91 -16.26 21.68
CA GLY A 420 -17.00 -15.98 22.78
C GLY A 420 -16.84 -14.48 23.00
N ALA A 421 -16.35 -14.06 24.16
CA ALA A 421 -16.26 -12.64 24.51
C ALA A 421 -15.24 -11.85 23.65
N ARG A 422 -14.27 -12.56 23.07
CA ARG A 422 -13.27 -12.02 22.13
C ARG A 422 -12.89 -13.09 21.13
N THR A 423 -13.31 -12.92 19.89
CA THR A 423 -13.03 -13.80 18.75
C THR A 423 -12.38 -13.00 17.63
N PHE A 424 -11.71 -13.68 16.70
CA PHE A 424 -11.00 -13.04 15.60
C PHE A 424 -11.51 -13.55 14.26
N LEU A 425 -11.58 -12.68 13.26
CA LEU A 425 -11.69 -13.06 11.86
C LEU A 425 -10.47 -12.54 11.10
N PHE A 426 -10.16 -13.21 9.99
CA PHE A 426 -9.04 -12.90 9.12
C PHE A 426 -9.55 -12.91 7.69
N GLY A 427 -9.69 -11.72 7.10
CA GLY A 427 -10.10 -11.52 5.72
C GLY A 427 -8.93 -11.65 4.74
N LYS A 428 -9.14 -12.39 3.66
CA LYS A 428 -8.18 -12.65 2.60
C LYS A 428 -8.86 -12.53 1.25
N VAL A 429 -8.12 -12.07 0.24
CA VAL A 429 -8.60 -12.00 -1.14
C VAL A 429 -7.75 -12.89 -2.02
N TYR A 430 -8.40 -13.79 -2.76
CA TYR A 430 -7.78 -14.70 -3.70
C TYR A 430 -8.19 -14.32 -5.12
N HIS A 431 -7.23 -14.40 -6.04
CA HIS A 431 -7.51 -14.52 -7.47
C HIS A 431 -7.56 -16.01 -7.81
N VAL A 432 -8.74 -16.49 -8.22
CA VAL A 432 -8.95 -17.84 -8.73
C VAL A 432 -9.06 -17.82 -10.27
N SER A 433 -8.12 -18.45 -10.97
CA SER A 433 -8.10 -18.55 -12.44
C SER A 433 -7.79 -19.98 -12.88
N GLY A 434 -8.58 -20.55 -13.80
CA GLY A 434 -8.36 -21.92 -14.29
C GLY A 434 -8.39 -23.01 -13.20
N GLY A 435 -8.98 -22.72 -12.04
CA GLY A 435 -8.99 -23.58 -10.84
C GLY A 435 -7.76 -23.46 -9.94
N GLU A 436 -6.81 -22.57 -10.24
CA GLU A 436 -5.69 -22.22 -9.37
C GLU A 436 -6.08 -21.04 -8.46
N GLU A 437 -5.86 -21.17 -7.15
CA GLU A 437 -6.18 -20.15 -6.16
C GLU A 437 -4.89 -19.45 -5.69
N THR A 438 -4.79 -18.13 -5.92
CA THR A 438 -3.63 -17.32 -5.52
C THR A 438 -4.04 -16.27 -4.51
N LEU A 439 -3.48 -16.32 -3.29
CA LEU A 439 -3.63 -15.25 -2.30
C LEU A 439 -2.94 -13.99 -2.82
N ILE A 440 -3.67 -12.88 -2.92
CA ILE A 440 -3.12 -11.63 -3.44
C ILE A 440 -2.11 -11.06 -2.45
N ASN A 441 -0.87 -10.85 -2.91
CA ASN A 441 0.25 -10.24 -2.19
C ASN A 441 0.59 -10.86 -0.82
N ASN A 442 0.17 -12.10 -0.56
CA ASN A 442 0.31 -12.78 0.73
C ASN A 442 -0.34 -12.02 1.91
N GLN A 443 -1.36 -11.22 1.63
CA GLN A 443 -1.94 -10.31 2.60
C GLN A 443 -3.10 -10.94 3.38
N VAL A 444 -3.32 -10.42 4.58
CA VAL A 444 -4.46 -10.78 5.43
C VAL A 444 -4.82 -9.61 6.34
N ALA A 445 -6.10 -9.29 6.41
CA ALA A 445 -6.62 -8.26 7.29
C ALA A 445 -7.35 -8.91 8.47
N PRO A 446 -6.83 -8.77 9.70
CA PRO A 446 -7.51 -9.32 10.87
C PRO A 446 -8.55 -8.33 11.42
N VAL A 447 -9.48 -8.85 12.20
CA VAL A 447 -10.39 -8.04 13.02
C VAL A 447 -10.74 -8.73 14.34
N ALA A 448 -10.73 -7.97 15.42
CA ALA A 448 -11.20 -8.43 16.72
C ALA A 448 -12.69 -8.15 16.90
N ILE A 449 -13.44 -9.20 17.19
CA ILE A 449 -14.86 -9.13 17.51
C ILE A 449 -15.00 -9.25 19.02
N GLU A 450 -15.36 -8.14 19.67
CA GLU A 450 -15.63 -8.08 21.09
C GLU A 450 -17.12 -7.84 21.34
N GLY A 451 -17.71 -8.60 22.26
CA GLY A 451 -19.12 -8.40 22.58
C GLY A 451 -19.69 -9.48 23.48
N THR A 452 -20.99 -9.39 23.72
CA THR A 452 -21.72 -10.42 24.46
C THR A 452 -21.88 -11.65 23.57
N PRO A 453 -21.46 -12.84 24.02
CA PRO A 453 -21.69 -14.06 23.26
C PRO A 453 -23.17 -14.27 22.92
N GLY A 454 -23.48 -14.49 21.64
CA GLY A 454 -24.84 -14.69 21.13
C GLY A 454 -25.61 -13.41 20.77
N GLU A 455 -25.03 -12.22 20.95
CA GLU A 455 -25.62 -10.96 20.48
C GLU A 455 -24.97 -10.54 19.16
N SER A 456 -25.79 -10.27 18.14
CA SER A 456 -25.31 -9.82 16.83
C SER A 456 -24.82 -8.38 16.88
N GLN A 457 -23.79 -8.06 16.09
CA GLN A 457 -23.20 -6.73 15.96
C GLN A 457 -22.65 -6.50 14.54
N GLN A 458 -22.62 -5.25 14.09
CA GLN A 458 -21.86 -4.86 12.89
C GLN A 458 -20.39 -4.68 13.25
N VAL A 459 -19.51 -5.15 12.37
CA VAL A 459 -18.06 -4.93 12.43
C VAL A 459 -17.58 -4.53 11.05
N GLU A 460 -16.94 -3.36 10.96
CA GLU A 460 -16.40 -2.82 9.72
C GLU A 460 -14.88 -2.81 9.78
N PHE A 461 -14.23 -3.26 8.70
CA PHE A 461 -12.79 -3.18 8.57
C PHE A 461 -12.37 -3.26 7.10
N GLU A 462 -11.27 -2.59 6.80
CA GLU A 462 -10.60 -2.66 5.50
C GLU A 462 -9.85 -3.99 5.33
N LEU A 463 -9.87 -4.49 4.11
CA LEU A 463 -8.87 -5.46 3.64
C LEU A 463 -7.57 -4.73 3.28
N VAL A 464 -6.53 -5.49 2.94
CA VAL A 464 -5.28 -4.87 2.49
C VAL A 464 -5.43 -4.42 1.05
N GLY A 465 -5.07 -3.16 0.76
CA GLY A 465 -5.11 -2.61 -0.58
C GLY A 465 -4.16 -3.34 -1.54
N PHE A 466 -4.59 -3.49 -2.79
CA PHE A 466 -3.83 -4.19 -3.82
C PHE A 466 -4.15 -3.69 -5.22
N GLN A 467 -3.28 -4.09 -6.16
CA GLN A 467 -3.54 -4.07 -7.59
C GLN A 467 -3.65 -5.51 -8.10
N ARG A 468 -4.68 -5.80 -8.93
CA ARG A 468 -4.84 -7.08 -9.60
C ARG A 468 -5.75 -6.96 -10.82
N GLU A 469 -5.28 -7.46 -11.96
CA GLU A 469 -6.10 -7.68 -13.16
C GLU A 469 -6.77 -9.05 -13.10
N PHE A 470 -8.06 -9.08 -13.40
CA PHE A 470 -8.88 -10.28 -13.55
C PHE A 470 -9.43 -10.34 -14.96
N SER A 471 -9.30 -11.50 -15.61
CA SER A 471 -9.90 -11.76 -16.91
C SER A 471 -11.32 -12.25 -16.76
N ALA A 472 -12.12 -12.08 -17.81
CA ALA A 472 -13.45 -12.68 -17.90
C ALA A 472 -13.39 -14.20 -17.68
N GLY A 473 -14.15 -14.69 -16.70
CA GLY A 473 -14.16 -16.08 -16.25
C GLY A 473 -13.29 -16.37 -15.03
N ASP A 474 -12.48 -15.42 -14.56
CA ASP A 474 -11.79 -15.52 -13.28
C ASP A 474 -12.78 -15.28 -12.12
N THR A 475 -12.35 -15.53 -10.88
CA THR A 475 -13.13 -15.29 -9.67
C THR A 475 -12.29 -14.55 -8.64
N LEU A 476 -12.85 -13.48 -8.09
CA LEU A 476 -12.36 -12.84 -6.87
C LEU A 476 -13.03 -13.54 -5.70
N ARG A 477 -12.23 -14.26 -4.89
CA ARG A 477 -12.72 -14.98 -3.71
C ARG A 477 -12.33 -14.24 -2.44
N VAL A 478 -13.30 -13.89 -1.62
CA VAL A 478 -13.07 -13.43 -0.24
C VAL A 478 -13.15 -14.62 0.70
N ALA A 479 -12.10 -14.84 1.48
CA ALA A 479 -12.07 -15.88 2.50
C ALA A 479 -12.02 -15.26 3.90
N LEU A 480 -12.88 -15.74 4.80
CA LEU A 480 -12.92 -15.39 6.21
C LEU A 480 -12.46 -16.58 7.04
N ALA A 481 -11.22 -16.51 7.52
CA ALA A 481 -10.62 -17.51 8.39
C ALA A 481 -10.77 -17.13 9.88
N SER A 482 -10.66 -18.12 10.76
CA SER A 482 -10.78 -17.92 12.22
C SER A 482 -9.46 -17.73 12.97
N THR A 483 -8.34 -18.07 12.34
CA THR A 483 -6.99 -17.92 12.88
C THR A 483 -5.97 -17.76 11.75
N ASP A 484 -4.86 -17.06 12.00
CA ASP A 484 -3.69 -16.99 11.11
C ASP A 484 -2.40 -17.08 11.93
N ALA A 485 -1.38 -17.78 11.41
CA ALA A 485 -0.11 -18.01 12.09
C ALA A 485 0.72 -16.74 12.36
N GLY A 486 0.49 -15.66 11.59
CA GLY A 486 1.05 -14.31 11.76
C GLY A 486 0.64 -13.59 13.02
N PHE A 487 -0.54 -13.93 13.52
CA PHE A 487 -1.26 -13.14 14.51
C PHE A 487 -1.49 -13.94 15.78
N SER A 488 -1.95 -13.23 16.80
CA SER A 488 -2.47 -13.91 17.98
C SER A 488 -3.77 -14.64 17.67
N SER A 489 -3.90 -15.89 18.12
CA SER A 489 -5.17 -16.62 18.08
C SER A 489 -6.05 -16.32 19.29
N ALA A 490 -7.35 -16.64 19.19
CA ALA A 490 -8.26 -16.61 20.32
C ALA A 490 -7.78 -17.61 21.41
N ARG A 491 -7.85 -17.21 22.68
CA ARG A 491 -7.37 -18.05 23.81
C ARG A 491 -8.38 -19.09 24.27
N GLN A 492 -9.64 -18.90 23.89
CA GLN A 492 -10.73 -19.84 24.14
C GLN A 492 -11.32 -20.18 22.78
N GLY A 493 -11.57 -21.47 22.55
CA GLY A 493 -12.25 -21.90 21.35
C GLY A 493 -13.69 -21.39 21.36
N ALA A 494 -14.10 -20.76 20.27
CA ALA A 494 -15.44 -20.21 20.06
C ALA A 494 -15.74 -20.24 18.56
N ALA A 495 -16.92 -19.79 18.15
CA ALA A 495 -17.24 -19.61 16.74
C ALA A 495 -17.79 -18.21 16.50
N VAL A 496 -17.71 -17.74 15.27
CA VAL A 496 -18.35 -16.52 14.80
C VAL A 496 -19.33 -16.92 13.73
N ALA A 497 -20.61 -16.62 13.94
CA ALA A 497 -21.61 -16.72 12.88
C ALA A 497 -21.64 -15.40 12.11
N ILE A 498 -21.64 -15.47 10.79
CA ILE A 498 -21.60 -14.35 9.86
C ILE A 498 -22.91 -14.38 9.07
N ASP A 499 -23.74 -13.35 9.22
CA ASP A 499 -25.02 -13.23 8.55
C ASP A 499 -24.84 -12.64 7.16
N HIS A 500 -25.27 -13.38 6.13
CA HIS A 500 -24.95 -13.03 4.75
C HIS A 500 -25.69 -11.76 4.29
N ALA A 501 -26.97 -11.62 4.65
CA ALA A 501 -27.81 -10.51 4.21
C ALA A 501 -27.46 -9.18 4.91
N GLY A 502 -26.95 -9.24 6.14
CA GLY A 502 -26.45 -8.07 6.87
C GLY A 502 -24.98 -7.73 6.64
N SER A 503 -24.30 -8.44 5.73
CA SER A 503 -22.87 -8.25 5.46
C SER A 503 -22.63 -7.82 4.02
N THR A 504 -21.68 -6.90 3.80
CA THR A 504 -21.34 -6.34 2.50
C THR A 504 -19.82 -6.37 2.26
N LEU A 505 -19.46 -6.55 0.99
CA LEU A 505 -18.13 -6.37 0.41
C LEU A 505 -18.19 -5.16 -0.52
N SER A 506 -17.21 -4.26 -0.39
CA SER A 506 -17.00 -3.12 -1.28
C SER A 506 -15.64 -3.26 -1.98
N LEU A 507 -15.60 -3.02 -3.29
CA LEU A 507 -14.42 -3.19 -4.15
C LEU A 507 -14.21 -1.96 -5.04
N PRO A 508 -12.99 -1.37 -5.07
CA PRO A 508 -12.63 -0.34 -6.04
C PRO A 508 -12.23 -0.99 -7.38
N VAL A 509 -13.12 -0.91 -8.37
CA VAL A 509 -12.92 -1.51 -9.69
C VAL A 509 -12.60 -0.44 -10.71
N VAL A 510 -11.47 -0.57 -11.38
CA VAL A 510 -11.08 0.28 -12.50
C VAL A 510 -11.51 -0.41 -13.78
N GLY A 511 -12.18 0.35 -14.67
CA GLY A 511 -12.50 -0.09 -16.02
C GLY A 511 -11.21 -0.41 -16.79
N ARG A 512 -11.29 -1.29 -17.79
CA ARG A 512 -10.11 -1.76 -18.51
C ARG A 512 -9.40 -0.59 -19.22
N SER A 513 -8.18 -0.26 -18.79
CA SER A 513 -7.26 0.55 -19.60
C SER A 513 -6.54 -0.38 -20.57
N ASP A 514 -6.99 -0.47 -21.81
CA ASP A 514 -6.18 -1.10 -22.85
C ASP A 514 -4.86 -0.34 -22.94
N GLY A 515 -3.73 -1.00 -22.63
CA GLY A 515 -2.38 -0.43 -22.66
C GLY A 515 -1.88 0.00 -24.06
N GLY A 516 -2.71 0.71 -24.81
CA GLY A 516 -2.47 1.23 -26.15
C GLY A 516 -2.16 2.71 -26.12
N LYS A 517 -0.88 3.03 -26.37
CA LYS A 517 -0.34 4.29 -26.91
C LYS A 517 -1.09 5.57 -26.51
N ASP A 518 -0.48 6.31 -25.59
CA ASP A 518 -0.41 7.78 -25.60
C ASP A 518 -1.74 8.43 -26.02
N SER A 519 -2.68 8.47 -25.07
CA SER A 519 -3.93 9.21 -25.13
C SER A 519 -3.61 10.71 -25.20
N GLY A 520 -3.19 11.15 -26.39
CA GLY A 520 -3.10 12.57 -26.69
C GLY A 520 -4.45 13.21 -26.38
N ASN A 521 -4.43 14.19 -25.50
CA ASN A 521 -5.51 15.12 -25.14
C ASN A 521 -5.98 15.95 -26.37
N GLY A 522 -6.38 15.25 -27.43
CA GLY A 522 -6.40 15.73 -28.81
C GLY A 522 -7.75 15.63 -29.50
N ALA A 523 -8.76 15.02 -28.87
CA ALA A 523 -10.14 15.25 -29.26
C ALA A 523 -10.62 16.54 -28.59
N ASP A 524 -11.13 17.50 -29.36
CA ASP A 524 -11.85 18.69 -28.83
C ASP A 524 -13.18 18.31 -28.13
N VAL A 525 -13.43 17.01 -27.91
CA VAL A 525 -14.68 16.43 -27.42
C VAL A 525 -14.46 15.71 -26.10
N SER A 526 -15.24 16.06 -25.09
CA SER A 526 -15.33 15.38 -23.80
C SER A 526 -16.62 14.59 -23.70
N VAL A 527 -16.56 13.39 -23.11
CA VAL A 527 -17.74 12.57 -22.82
C VAL A 527 -17.75 12.17 -21.35
N THR A 528 -18.91 12.26 -20.72
CA THR A 528 -19.17 11.70 -19.39
C THR A 528 -20.29 10.68 -19.47
N ARG A 529 -20.25 9.64 -18.64
CA ARG A 529 -21.28 8.60 -18.58
C ARG A 529 -22.07 8.68 -17.29
N GLU A 530 -23.38 8.45 -17.38
CA GLU A 530 -24.23 8.07 -16.26
C GLU A 530 -24.96 6.74 -16.55
N ALA A 531 -24.95 5.83 -15.57
CA ALA A 531 -25.74 4.60 -15.58
C ALA A 531 -26.83 4.69 -14.50
N ASP A 532 -28.06 4.27 -14.82
CA ASP A 532 -29.20 4.36 -13.90
C ASP A 532 -29.25 3.26 -12.82
N ALA A 533 -28.33 2.29 -12.88
CA ALA A 533 -28.22 1.20 -11.92
C ALA A 533 -26.79 0.66 -11.84
N SER A 534 -26.32 0.39 -10.62
CA SER A 534 -25.05 -0.28 -10.33
C SER A 534 -25.22 -1.75 -9.92
N VAL A 535 -26.42 -2.16 -9.50
CA VAL A 535 -26.77 -3.54 -9.13
C VAL A 535 -28.04 -3.97 -9.87
N LEU A 536 -27.98 -5.10 -10.55
CA LEU A 536 -29.01 -5.60 -11.45
C LEU A 536 -29.25 -7.10 -11.23
N THR A 537 -30.42 -7.59 -11.65
CA THR A 537 -30.71 -9.03 -11.71
C THR A 537 -30.81 -9.50 -13.16
N GLY A 538 -30.70 -10.81 -13.38
CA GLY A 538 -30.79 -11.41 -14.72
C GLY A 538 -32.00 -10.92 -15.54
N GLY A 539 -31.73 -10.37 -16.73
CA GLY A 539 -32.76 -9.85 -17.63
C GLY A 539 -33.31 -8.45 -17.33
N ALA A 540 -32.82 -7.79 -16.26
CA ALA A 540 -33.11 -6.39 -15.97
C ALA A 540 -32.55 -5.45 -17.06
N HIS A 541 -33.03 -4.21 -17.09
CA HIS A 541 -32.55 -3.19 -18.02
C HIS A 541 -31.81 -2.10 -17.25
N THR A 542 -30.78 -1.54 -17.87
CA THR A 542 -30.11 -0.32 -17.43
C THR A 542 -30.01 0.65 -18.61
N ARG A 543 -30.20 1.92 -18.33
CA ARG A 543 -29.97 3.02 -19.26
C ARG A 543 -28.56 3.57 -19.06
N GLN A 544 -27.84 3.66 -20.16
CA GLN A 544 -26.53 4.29 -20.28
C GLN A 544 -26.72 5.62 -20.99
N GLU A 545 -26.35 6.71 -20.34
CA GLU A 545 -26.41 8.08 -20.87
C GLU A 545 -25.00 8.61 -21.07
N LEU A 546 -24.69 9.11 -22.26
CA LEU A 546 -23.36 9.62 -22.62
C LEU A 546 -23.48 11.10 -22.94
N ALA A 547 -23.09 11.98 -22.01
CA ALA A 547 -23.11 13.42 -22.22
C ALA A 547 -21.85 13.85 -23.00
N VAL A 548 -22.06 14.33 -24.22
CA VAL A 548 -21.04 14.76 -25.18
C VAL A 548 -21.00 16.29 -25.22
N GLU A 549 -19.81 16.87 -25.10
CA GLU A 549 -19.54 18.29 -25.26
C GLU A 549 -18.30 18.48 -26.17
N GLY A 550 -18.35 19.44 -27.11
CA GLY A 550 -17.20 19.77 -27.97
C GLY A 550 -17.43 19.60 -29.48
N GLY A 551 -18.65 19.26 -29.89
CA GLY A 551 -19.07 19.24 -31.29
C GLY A 551 -19.13 17.84 -31.93
N PRO A 552 -19.51 17.78 -33.22
CA PRO A 552 -19.97 16.54 -33.82
C PRO A 552 -18.85 15.52 -34.03
N THR A 553 -18.90 14.42 -33.27
CA THR A 553 -17.96 13.28 -33.35
C THR A 553 -18.68 11.96 -33.64
N PHE A 554 -18.02 10.99 -34.25
CA PHE A 554 -18.51 9.62 -34.25
C PHE A 554 -18.29 9.02 -32.88
N LEU A 555 -19.28 8.29 -32.37
CA LEU A 555 -19.26 7.76 -31.01
C LEU A 555 -19.66 6.30 -31.03
N ARG A 556 -18.84 5.46 -30.42
CA ARG A 556 -19.19 4.08 -30.11
C ARG A 556 -18.90 3.76 -28.66
N ASP A 557 -19.61 2.78 -28.16
CA ASP A 557 -19.51 2.39 -26.77
C ASP A 557 -19.50 0.88 -26.64
N ARG A 558 -18.61 0.37 -25.80
CA ARG A 558 -18.45 -1.05 -25.58
C ARG A 558 -19.56 -1.58 -24.67
N VAL A 559 -20.12 -2.71 -25.07
CA VAL A 559 -21.19 -3.41 -24.36
C VAL A 559 -20.66 -4.76 -23.89
N PRO A 560 -20.79 -5.08 -22.58
CA PRO A 560 -20.39 -6.35 -22.00
C PRO A 560 -20.84 -7.58 -22.79
N LYS A 561 -20.04 -8.64 -22.75
CA LYS A 561 -20.38 -9.88 -23.46
C LYS A 561 -21.70 -10.45 -22.92
N GLY A 562 -22.60 -10.82 -23.84
CA GLY A 562 -23.91 -11.41 -23.49
C GLY A 562 -25.02 -10.40 -23.19
N TRP A 563 -24.70 -9.10 -23.09
CA TRP A 563 -25.68 -8.04 -22.94
C TRP A 563 -26.32 -7.65 -24.27
N ILE A 564 -27.57 -7.17 -24.22
CA ILE A 564 -28.35 -6.84 -25.40
C ILE A 564 -28.79 -5.38 -25.32
N VAL A 565 -28.31 -4.52 -26.23
CA VAL A 565 -28.94 -3.21 -26.49
C VAL A 565 -30.38 -3.42 -26.96
N ALA A 566 -31.34 -3.03 -26.14
CA ALA A 566 -32.77 -3.19 -26.35
C ALA A 566 -33.41 -1.98 -27.06
N ALA A 567 -32.89 -0.78 -26.83
CA ALA A 567 -33.30 0.46 -27.46
C ALA A 567 -32.16 1.49 -27.42
N ALA A 568 -32.21 2.49 -28.30
CA ALA A 568 -31.30 3.63 -28.29
C ALA A 568 -32.03 4.88 -28.77
N ASP A 569 -31.60 6.05 -28.29
CA ASP A 569 -32.21 7.33 -28.65
C ASP A 569 -31.91 7.71 -30.11
N ARG A 570 -30.91 7.07 -30.72
CA ARG A 570 -30.46 7.29 -32.10
C ARG A 570 -30.33 5.95 -32.85
N PRO A 571 -30.41 5.96 -34.20
CA PRO A 571 -30.03 4.81 -34.99
C PRO A 571 -28.59 4.39 -34.69
N TYR A 572 -28.34 3.09 -34.64
CA TYR A 572 -27.04 2.52 -34.31
C TYR A 572 -26.76 1.26 -35.13
N THR A 573 -25.48 0.95 -35.25
CA THR A 573 -24.96 -0.33 -35.74
C THR A 573 -24.39 -1.11 -34.56
N ARG A 574 -24.50 -2.45 -34.63
CA ARG A 574 -23.69 -3.31 -33.77
C ARG A 574 -22.46 -3.71 -34.55
N THR A 575 -21.32 -3.21 -34.13
CA THR A 575 -20.04 -3.60 -34.66
C THR A 575 -19.43 -4.61 -33.70
N ALA A 576 -19.06 -5.77 -34.25
CA ALA A 576 -18.07 -6.63 -33.63
C ALA A 576 -16.81 -6.43 -34.47
N PRO A 577 -15.89 -5.54 -34.07
CA PRO A 577 -14.67 -5.31 -34.82
C PRO A 577 -14.01 -6.67 -35.09
N PRO A 578 -13.56 -6.97 -36.32
CA PRO A 578 -13.04 -8.28 -36.68
C PRO A 578 -11.85 -8.75 -35.83
N GLU A 579 -11.24 -7.84 -35.09
CA GLU A 579 -9.98 -8.03 -34.37
C GLU A 579 -10.16 -8.23 -32.85
N THR A 580 -11.31 -7.87 -32.25
CA THR A 580 -11.45 -7.84 -30.78
C THR A 580 -12.46 -8.84 -30.21
N GLU A 581 -13.32 -9.49 -31.01
CA GLU A 581 -14.49 -10.29 -30.54
C GLU A 581 -15.48 -9.51 -29.64
N GLU A 582 -15.30 -8.20 -29.48
CA GLU A 582 -16.09 -7.35 -28.57
C GLU A 582 -17.38 -6.84 -29.21
N ASN A 583 -18.36 -6.48 -28.38
CA ASN A 583 -19.63 -5.91 -28.85
C ASN A 583 -19.63 -4.40 -28.65
N TYR A 584 -19.75 -3.63 -29.72
CA TYR A 584 -19.95 -2.18 -29.65
C TYR A 584 -21.35 -1.78 -30.10
N ILE A 585 -21.87 -0.72 -29.50
CA ILE A 585 -22.93 0.11 -30.06
C ILE A 585 -22.30 1.35 -30.69
N GLU A 586 -22.42 1.50 -31.99
CA GLU A 586 -21.90 2.66 -32.72
C GLU A 586 -23.08 3.50 -33.21
N PHE A 587 -23.14 4.76 -32.79
CA PHE A 587 -24.22 5.65 -33.19
C PHE A 587 -24.05 6.06 -34.66
N THR A 588 -25.13 5.97 -35.43
CA THR A 588 -25.07 6.29 -36.86
C THR A 588 -24.84 7.79 -37.08
N GLY A 589 -23.72 8.12 -37.72
CA GLY A 589 -23.32 9.49 -38.02
C GLY A 589 -22.86 10.25 -36.78
N ARG A 590 -22.36 11.47 -37.00
CA ARG A 590 -21.81 12.28 -35.91
C ARG A 590 -22.87 12.67 -34.87
N VAL A 591 -22.47 12.58 -33.60
CA VAL A 591 -23.19 12.96 -32.40
C VAL A 591 -22.79 14.39 -32.06
N GLU A 592 -23.74 15.32 -32.18
CA GLU A 592 -23.61 16.71 -31.69
C GLU A 592 -23.69 16.76 -30.16
N ASP A 593 -23.35 17.91 -29.58
CA ASP A 593 -23.51 18.17 -28.14
C ASP A 593 -24.89 17.76 -27.61
N GLY A 594 -24.88 17.02 -26.50
CA GLY A 594 -26.09 16.48 -25.89
C GLY A 594 -25.84 15.14 -25.20
N THR A 595 -26.92 14.45 -24.82
CA THR A 595 -26.83 13.23 -24.00
C THR A 595 -27.52 12.07 -24.70
N PRO A 596 -27.00 11.54 -25.82
CA PRO A 596 -27.52 10.30 -26.38
C PRO A 596 -27.43 9.17 -25.34
N GLY A 597 -28.46 8.35 -25.27
CA GLY A 597 -28.45 7.16 -24.44
C GLY A 597 -28.95 5.92 -25.15
N TYR A 598 -28.71 4.78 -24.52
CA TYR A 598 -29.27 3.50 -24.91
C TYR A 598 -29.66 2.68 -23.68
N ILE A 599 -30.54 1.71 -23.90
CA ILE A 599 -31.00 0.78 -22.88
C ILE A 599 -30.36 -0.57 -23.18
N ALA A 600 -29.54 -1.05 -22.26
CA ALA A 600 -29.00 -2.39 -22.28
C ALA A 600 -29.83 -3.32 -21.40
N ARG A 601 -29.98 -4.57 -21.83
CA ARG A 601 -30.63 -5.63 -21.08
C ARG A 601 -29.59 -6.67 -20.67
N ALA A 602 -29.57 -6.98 -19.39
CA ALA A 602 -28.71 -8.01 -18.81
C ALA A 602 -29.02 -9.40 -19.40
N PRO A 603 -28.03 -10.30 -19.48
CA PRO A 603 -28.27 -11.69 -19.82
C PRO A 603 -29.31 -12.30 -18.86
N SER A 604 -30.17 -13.17 -19.39
CA SER A 604 -31.19 -13.88 -18.61
C SER A 604 -30.70 -15.28 -18.24
N GLY A 605 -30.95 -15.72 -17.00
CA GLY A 605 -30.48 -17.02 -16.51
C GLY A 605 -29.00 -17.00 -16.16
N VAL A 606 -28.61 -15.98 -15.39
CA VAL A 606 -27.28 -15.89 -14.79
C VAL A 606 -27.36 -16.62 -13.46
N ASP A 607 -26.57 -17.68 -13.32
CA ASP A 607 -26.62 -18.55 -12.15
C ASP A 607 -25.73 -18.00 -11.01
N GLU A 608 -24.63 -17.33 -11.35
CA GLU A 608 -23.63 -16.78 -10.41
C GLU A 608 -23.57 -15.26 -10.48
N THR A 609 -23.37 -14.60 -9.33
CA THR A 609 -23.20 -13.15 -9.27
C THR A 609 -21.86 -12.72 -9.86
N GLY A 610 -21.86 -11.69 -10.70
CA GLY A 610 -20.63 -11.23 -11.33
C GLY A 610 -20.57 -9.77 -11.75
N ILE A 611 -19.34 -9.29 -11.97
CA ILE A 611 -19.02 -7.92 -12.37
C ILE A 611 -18.97 -7.81 -13.90
N TYR A 612 -19.60 -6.78 -14.46
CA TYR A 612 -19.59 -6.45 -15.89
C TYR A 612 -19.28 -4.96 -16.09
N THR A 613 -18.54 -4.61 -17.14
CA THR A 613 -18.12 -3.23 -17.38
C THR A 613 -18.52 -2.76 -18.77
N PHE A 614 -19.43 -1.79 -18.82
CA PHE A 614 -19.70 -1.04 -20.04
C PHE A 614 -18.57 -0.07 -20.31
N GLY A 615 -18.38 0.32 -21.57
CA GLY A 615 -17.28 1.20 -21.95
C GLY A 615 -15.91 0.48 -22.01
N PRO A 616 -14.84 1.23 -22.28
CA PRO A 616 -14.84 2.68 -22.42
C PRO A 616 -15.55 3.15 -23.71
N VAL A 617 -15.98 4.41 -23.71
CA VAL A 617 -16.50 5.09 -24.90
C VAL A 617 -15.34 5.45 -25.79
N GLU A 618 -15.54 5.31 -27.09
CA GLU A 618 -14.57 5.73 -28.09
C GLU A 618 -15.17 6.79 -29.01
N ALA A 619 -14.35 7.77 -29.37
CA ALA A 619 -14.69 8.85 -30.27
C ALA A 619 -13.80 8.84 -31.52
N SER A 620 -14.33 9.33 -32.63
CA SER A 620 -13.59 9.46 -33.89
C SER A 620 -14.06 10.68 -34.67
N ASP A 621 -13.14 11.42 -35.27
CA ASP A 621 -13.48 12.53 -36.16
C ASP A 621 -13.83 12.03 -37.57
N ASP A 622 -13.22 10.95 -38.04
CA ASP A 622 -13.28 10.50 -39.44
C ASP A 622 -13.91 9.12 -39.64
N ASP A 623 -14.32 8.44 -38.57
CA ASP A 623 -14.87 7.08 -38.58
C ASP A 623 -13.83 6.01 -38.96
N GLU A 624 -12.54 6.38 -38.97
CA GLU A 624 -11.41 5.49 -39.30
C GLU A 624 -10.47 5.31 -38.10
N GLU A 625 -10.05 6.41 -37.48
CA GLU A 625 -9.20 6.40 -36.29
C GLU A 625 -10.03 6.67 -35.03
N TRP A 626 -10.02 5.71 -34.09
CA TRP A 626 -10.81 5.76 -32.85
C TRP A 626 -9.89 6.02 -31.66
N MET A 627 -10.31 6.94 -30.79
CA MET A 627 -9.66 7.32 -29.55
C MET A 627 -10.51 6.85 -28.37
N VAL A 628 -9.88 6.20 -27.40
CA VAL A 628 -10.51 5.83 -26.13
C VAL A 628 -10.66 7.07 -25.26
N LEU A 629 -11.86 7.28 -24.73
CA LEU A 629 -12.15 8.34 -23.77
C LEU A 629 -12.10 7.75 -22.36
N GLU A 630 -11.00 7.98 -21.65
CA GLU A 630 -10.81 7.48 -20.29
C GLU A 630 -11.87 8.02 -19.32
N GLY A 631 -12.19 7.24 -18.28
CA GLY A 631 -13.17 7.62 -17.26
C GLY A 631 -14.64 7.52 -17.71
N THR A 632 -14.89 6.86 -18.85
CA THR A 632 -16.26 6.65 -19.37
C THR A 632 -16.78 5.23 -19.14
N ASP A 633 -16.07 4.41 -18.38
CA ASP A 633 -16.50 3.08 -17.96
C ASP A 633 -17.67 3.13 -16.96
N ALA A 634 -18.50 2.10 -16.95
CA ALA A 634 -19.50 1.90 -15.92
C ALA A 634 -19.57 0.42 -15.55
N THR A 635 -19.16 0.15 -14.32
CA THR A 635 -19.18 -1.21 -13.76
C THR A 635 -20.49 -1.47 -13.05
N VAL A 636 -21.08 -2.64 -13.33
CA VAL A 636 -22.32 -3.10 -12.71
C VAL A 636 -22.15 -4.49 -12.12
N LEU A 637 -22.78 -4.72 -10.97
CA LEU A 637 -22.95 -6.03 -10.36
C LEU A 637 -24.24 -6.67 -10.89
N LEU A 638 -24.14 -7.85 -11.48
CA LEU A 638 -25.29 -8.65 -11.89
C LEU A 638 -25.48 -9.82 -10.93
N VAL A 639 -26.53 -9.76 -10.12
CA VAL A 639 -26.87 -10.77 -9.12
C VAL A 639 -27.51 -12.00 -9.79
N GLY A 640 -26.97 -13.17 -9.46
CA GLY A 640 -27.40 -14.48 -9.93
C GLY A 640 -28.78 -14.87 -9.40
N ALA A 641 -29.43 -15.84 -10.06
CA ALA A 641 -30.75 -16.34 -9.66
C ALA A 641 -30.71 -17.49 -8.63
N ASP A 642 -29.56 -18.17 -8.53
CA ASP A 642 -29.35 -19.31 -7.62
C ASP A 642 -28.60 -18.92 -6.32
N THR A 643 -28.27 -17.64 -6.17
CA THR A 643 -27.76 -17.00 -4.94
C THR A 643 -28.89 -16.50 -4.08
#